data_AF-A0AAW0W725-F1
#
_entry.id   AF-A0AAW0W725-F1
#
_cell.length_a   1.000
_cell.length_b   1.000
_cell.length_c   1.000
_cell.angle_alpha   90.00
_cell.angle_beta   90.00
_cell.angle_gamma   90.00
#
_symmetry.space_group_name_H-M   'P 1'
#
loop_
_entity.id
_entity.type
_entity.pdbx_description
1 polymer ?
#
loop_
_entity_poly.entity_id
_entity_poly.type
_entity_poly.pdbx_seq_one_letter_code
_entity_poly.pdbx_strand_id
1 'polypeptide(L)'
;FPLKECSCAAQYCTVPVLLTTVLCLCCSVLCCACAAQYCAVPVLLSTVLCLCCSLLCCACAAHYCAVPVLLTTVLCLCCSVLCCACAAQYCAVPVLLSTVLCLCCSVLCYTCAAQHRAVPVLLTTVLCLCCSVLCCACAAHYCAVPVLLSTVPYLCCSVLPRPSLHLKMMSAATYAMMAAVMVLVAGELAPPEKQYKIMMLLPVSSQSHKNVFIPLARALADRGHQVTILANSSGTFEHPNITEITHGIPQVEQANMFEYRNDWISSWSIFAEILPTFASNFYKVPKVKKLYERRKEFDLFMVDHGFNEVVYPFLHEAPFIMVTTPGIDYRQSAVLGNVFNPVYVNNHMSDFPRPFSLWHRFYNALYQILFALYWRNWTVVPQIQKEISAQFPELPPLLELERNMSLALMNTHFSIGIPLPLLPSQVEVGAMHCRPGNPLPQELESWITGAGSAGVIYFNMGTVVPAITMPVQYRDLFIEAFRRLPQRVIWKYEGELEDVPDNLMITNWLPQQDILAHDNVKVFITHCGLLSMQEAIYHATPLLAVPIFADQPRNSMFIRNSEMGEILLWEELTEDMIVDAITNIISNPKYKENIVKKSKLMRDQPVPPTELAVFWTEYVIRHKGAPQLRSPAAQLSWVEFLMLDVIFLLHLTVFFLYFITRRILRVIYAKIFSSKDIKKKKE
;
A
#
# COMPACT_ATOMS: atom_id res chain seq x y z
N PHE A 1 -21.32 -28.69 -22.68
CA PHE A 1 -21.73 -30.11 -22.70
C PHE A 1 -20.49 -30.99 -22.53
N PRO A 2 -20.38 -31.82 -21.48
CA PRO A 2 -19.29 -32.78 -21.38
C PRO A 2 -19.64 -34.03 -22.21
N LEU A 3 -18.91 -34.25 -23.31
CA LEU A 3 -18.91 -35.54 -24.02
C LEU A 3 -17.91 -36.45 -23.30
N LYS A 4 -18.38 -37.55 -22.72
CA LYS A 4 -17.54 -38.63 -22.17
C LYS A 4 -17.65 -39.83 -23.09
N GLU A 5 -16.63 -40.06 -23.91
CA GLU A 5 -16.43 -41.36 -24.57
C GLU A 5 -15.35 -42.13 -23.80
N CYS A 6 -15.74 -43.23 -23.17
CA CYS A 6 -14.79 -44.17 -22.57
C CYS A 6 -14.65 -45.38 -23.49
N SER A 7 -13.41 -45.61 -23.95
CA SER A 7 -12.89 -46.77 -24.68
C SER A 7 -13.57 -47.13 -26.01
N CYS A 8 -12.97 -46.70 -27.13
CA CYS A 8 -13.15 -47.29 -28.47
C CYS A 8 -12.03 -46.84 -29.43
N ALA A 9 -11.67 -47.67 -30.41
CA ALA A 9 -10.84 -47.28 -31.55
C ALA A 9 -11.73 -46.56 -32.57
N ALA A 10 -11.75 -45.23 -32.55
CA ALA A 10 -12.53 -44.41 -33.47
C ALA A 10 -11.65 -43.92 -34.64
N GLN A 11 -12.09 -44.16 -35.88
CA GLN A 11 -11.38 -43.68 -37.07
C GLN A 11 -11.62 -42.18 -37.34
N TYR A 12 -12.75 -41.61 -36.92
CA TYR A 12 -13.09 -40.18 -37.08
C TYR A 12 -14.00 -39.68 -35.93
N CYS A 13 -13.60 -38.59 -35.25
CA CYS A 13 -14.45 -37.88 -34.29
C CYS A 13 -14.71 -36.43 -34.77
N THR A 14 -15.97 -36.03 -34.93
CA THR A 14 -16.38 -34.67 -35.33
C THR A 14 -17.48 -34.12 -34.42
N VAL A 15 -17.36 -32.86 -33.97
CA VAL A 15 -18.32 -32.12 -33.13
C VAL A 15 -19.12 -31.12 -34.01
N PRO A 16 -20.41 -30.81 -33.71
CA PRO A 16 -21.30 -30.07 -34.62
C PRO A 16 -20.85 -28.65 -35.00
N VAL A 17 -21.27 -28.22 -36.20
CA VAL A 17 -21.12 -26.86 -36.74
C VAL A 17 -22.18 -25.94 -36.12
N LEU A 18 -21.76 -24.81 -35.56
CA LEU A 18 -22.67 -23.78 -35.00
C LEU A 18 -22.67 -22.55 -35.91
N LEU A 19 -23.88 -22.09 -36.28
CA LEU A 19 -24.13 -21.02 -37.27
C LEU A 19 -24.71 -19.72 -36.68
N THR A 20 -24.74 -19.54 -35.36
CA THR A 20 -25.35 -18.37 -34.69
C THR A 20 -24.42 -17.71 -33.65
N THR A 21 -24.71 -16.46 -33.26
CA THR A 21 -23.90 -15.69 -32.29
C THR A 21 -23.99 -16.30 -30.89
N VAL A 22 -22.84 -16.57 -30.25
CA VAL A 22 -22.77 -17.15 -28.90
C VAL A 22 -22.03 -16.21 -27.95
N LEU A 23 -22.68 -15.83 -26.85
CA LEU A 23 -22.13 -14.88 -25.86
C LEU A 23 -20.98 -15.48 -25.04
N CYS A 24 -21.08 -16.74 -24.61
CA CYS A 24 -20.02 -17.46 -23.91
C CYS A 24 -20.16 -18.96 -24.17
N LEU A 25 -19.07 -19.61 -24.57
CA LEU A 25 -19.05 -21.06 -24.81
C LEU A 25 -17.89 -21.71 -24.05
N CYS A 26 -18.21 -22.68 -23.18
CA CYS A 26 -17.23 -23.49 -22.45
C CYS A 26 -17.35 -24.96 -22.87
N CYS A 27 -16.28 -25.51 -23.44
CA CYS A 27 -16.21 -26.90 -23.90
C CYS A 27 -15.03 -27.62 -23.25
N SER A 28 -15.29 -28.77 -22.65
CA SER A 28 -14.26 -29.69 -22.14
C SER A 28 -14.41 -31.04 -22.83
N VAL A 29 -13.32 -31.50 -23.44
CA VAL A 29 -13.26 -32.80 -24.13
C VAL A 29 -12.23 -33.67 -23.40
N LEU A 30 -12.68 -34.86 -22.99
CA LEU A 30 -11.87 -35.84 -22.27
C LEU A 30 -11.71 -37.10 -23.16
N CYS A 31 -10.48 -37.42 -23.54
CA CYS A 31 -10.15 -38.62 -24.30
C CYS A 31 -9.26 -39.55 -23.46
N CYS A 32 -9.80 -40.68 -23.02
CA CYS A 32 -9.08 -41.71 -22.26
C CYS A 32 -8.81 -42.94 -23.15
N ALA A 33 -7.54 -43.23 -23.41
CA ALA A 33 -7.02 -44.42 -24.11
C ALA A 33 -7.65 -44.69 -25.49
N CYS A 34 -7.08 -44.11 -26.56
CA CYS A 34 -7.54 -44.27 -27.93
C CYS A 34 -6.39 -44.30 -28.95
N ALA A 35 -6.52 -45.14 -29.98
CA ALA A 35 -5.74 -45.07 -31.21
C ALA A 35 -6.65 -44.40 -32.25
N ALA A 36 -6.44 -43.11 -32.52
CA ALA A 36 -7.28 -42.31 -33.41
C ALA A 36 -6.46 -41.83 -34.60
N GLN A 37 -6.97 -42.03 -35.82
CA GLN A 37 -6.28 -41.60 -37.05
C GLN A 37 -6.54 -40.11 -37.37
N TYR A 38 -7.74 -39.58 -37.09
CA TYR A 38 -8.11 -38.18 -37.33
C TYR A 38 -9.10 -37.64 -36.27
N CYS A 39 -8.71 -36.60 -35.52
CA CYS A 39 -9.58 -35.88 -34.57
C CYS A 39 -9.66 -34.38 -34.91
N ALA A 40 -10.89 -33.83 -34.99
CA ALA A 40 -11.15 -32.40 -35.23
C ALA A 40 -12.18 -31.81 -34.24
N VAL A 41 -11.89 -30.60 -33.72
CA VAL A 41 -12.66 -29.82 -32.72
C VAL A 41 -13.38 -28.66 -33.46
N PRO A 42 -14.54 -28.12 -33.00
CA PRO A 42 -15.59 -27.62 -33.90
C PRO A 42 -15.21 -26.43 -34.78
N VAL A 43 -15.86 -26.35 -35.95
CA VAL A 43 -15.78 -25.21 -36.88
C VAL A 43 -16.84 -24.18 -36.50
N LEU A 44 -16.42 -22.94 -36.23
CA LEU A 44 -17.31 -21.82 -35.87
C LEU A 44 -17.31 -20.76 -36.97
N LEU A 45 -18.49 -20.44 -37.50
CA LEU A 45 -18.69 -19.48 -38.61
C LEU A 45 -19.28 -18.12 -38.18
N SER A 46 -19.48 -17.87 -36.88
CA SER A 46 -20.14 -16.66 -36.34
C SER A 46 -19.39 -16.05 -35.14
N THR A 47 -19.75 -14.81 -34.76
CA THR A 47 -19.13 -14.03 -33.69
C THR A 47 -19.27 -14.69 -32.31
N VAL A 48 -18.16 -14.82 -31.59
CA VAL A 48 -18.09 -15.33 -30.21
C VAL A 48 -17.36 -14.34 -29.32
N LEU A 49 -17.99 -13.93 -28.20
CA LEU A 49 -17.41 -12.93 -27.30
C LEU A 49 -16.30 -13.52 -26.42
N CYS A 50 -16.53 -14.71 -25.85
CA CYS A 50 -15.56 -15.45 -25.03
C CYS A 50 -15.67 -16.96 -25.29
N LEU A 51 -14.55 -17.60 -25.62
CA LEU A 51 -14.46 -19.05 -25.86
C LEU A 51 -13.40 -19.67 -24.94
N CYS A 52 -13.81 -20.64 -24.11
CA CYS A 52 -12.92 -21.41 -23.24
C CYS A 52 -12.97 -22.89 -23.64
N CYS A 53 -11.82 -23.44 -24.07
CA CYS A 53 -11.69 -24.84 -24.45
C CYS A 53 -10.58 -25.55 -23.67
N SER A 54 -10.91 -26.72 -23.12
CA SER A 54 -9.96 -27.59 -22.41
C SER A 54 -9.96 -28.98 -23.04
N LEU A 55 -8.80 -29.42 -23.54
CA LEU A 55 -8.61 -30.75 -24.10
C LEU A 55 -7.69 -31.58 -23.20
N LEU A 56 -8.15 -32.75 -22.77
CA LEU A 56 -7.37 -33.66 -21.92
C LEU A 56 -7.21 -35.02 -22.63
N CYS A 57 -5.96 -35.39 -22.94
CA CYS A 57 -5.63 -36.65 -23.61
C CYS A 57 -4.74 -37.53 -22.72
N CYS A 58 -5.22 -38.71 -22.35
CA CYS A 58 -4.49 -39.71 -21.56
C CYS A 58 -4.19 -40.96 -22.41
N ALA A 59 -2.90 -41.23 -22.68
CA ALA A 59 -2.36 -42.39 -23.40
C ALA A 59 -2.92 -42.60 -24.82
N CYS A 60 -2.36 -41.90 -25.83
CA CYS A 60 -2.86 -41.93 -27.21
C CYS A 60 -1.74 -42.18 -28.24
N ALA A 61 -2.03 -43.01 -29.25
CA ALA A 61 -1.25 -43.07 -30.50
C ALA A 61 -2.09 -42.39 -31.59
N ALA A 62 -1.69 -41.19 -32.01
CA ALA A 62 -2.45 -40.37 -32.94
C ALA A 62 -1.59 -40.00 -34.16
N HIS A 63 -2.08 -40.26 -35.36
CA HIS A 63 -1.36 -39.93 -36.59
C HIS A 63 -1.57 -38.46 -37.03
N TYR A 64 -2.78 -37.90 -36.84
CA TYR A 64 -3.12 -36.49 -37.13
C TYR A 64 -4.16 -35.91 -36.15
N CYS A 65 -3.80 -34.81 -35.45
CA CYS A 65 -4.71 -34.05 -34.59
C CYS A 65 -4.77 -32.56 -34.98
N ALA A 66 -5.98 -31.99 -35.10
CA ALA A 66 -6.21 -30.57 -35.40
C ALA A 66 -7.17 -29.90 -34.39
N VAL A 67 -6.85 -28.66 -34.01
CA VAL A 67 -7.54 -27.79 -33.02
C VAL A 67 -8.25 -26.64 -33.79
N PRO A 68 -9.34 -26.01 -33.30
CA PRO A 68 -10.44 -25.53 -34.14
C PRO A 68 -10.07 -24.45 -35.19
N VAL A 69 -10.84 -24.43 -36.28
CA VAL A 69 -10.76 -23.43 -37.34
C VAL A 69 -11.80 -22.34 -37.08
N LEU A 70 -11.33 -21.09 -36.92
CA LEU A 70 -12.17 -19.92 -36.65
C LEU A 70 -12.16 -18.98 -37.87
N LEU A 71 -13.35 -18.66 -38.40
CA LEU A 71 -13.50 -17.82 -39.59
C LEU A 71 -13.99 -16.38 -39.31
N THR A 72 -14.28 -16.00 -38.06
CA THR A 72 -14.81 -14.65 -37.72
C THR A 72 -14.27 -14.08 -36.38
N THR A 73 -14.60 -12.83 -36.04
CA THR A 73 -14.10 -12.06 -34.88
C THR A 73 -14.35 -12.73 -33.52
N VAL A 74 -13.29 -12.88 -32.71
CA VAL A 74 -13.33 -13.36 -31.32
C VAL A 74 -12.67 -12.36 -30.38
N LEU A 75 -13.35 -11.97 -29.30
CA LEU A 75 -12.81 -10.96 -28.36
C LEU A 75 -11.75 -11.57 -27.42
N CYS A 76 -12.02 -12.73 -26.83
CA CYS A 76 -11.10 -13.44 -25.95
C CYS A 76 -11.15 -14.95 -26.18
N LEU A 77 -9.99 -15.58 -26.40
CA LEU A 77 -9.85 -17.02 -26.60
C LEU A 77 -8.87 -17.63 -25.59
N CYS A 78 -9.36 -18.58 -24.79
CA CYS A 78 -8.57 -19.34 -23.82
C CYS A 78 -8.57 -20.83 -24.18
N CYS A 79 -7.40 -21.38 -24.51
CA CYS A 79 -7.25 -22.81 -24.83
C CYS A 79 -6.18 -23.47 -23.95
N SER A 80 -6.54 -24.60 -23.33
CA SER A 80 -5.59 -25.44 -22.60
C SER A 80 -5.59 -26.87 -23.15
N VAL A 81 -4.41 -27.41 -23.43
CA VAL A 81 -4.21 -28.77 -23.94
C VAL A 81 -3.26 -29.52 -23.02
N LEU A 82 -3.72 -30.63 -22.43
CA LEU A 82 -2.92 -31.50 -21.59
C LEU A 82 -2.75 -32.88 -22.24
N CYS A 83 -1.50 -33.31 -22.40
CA CYS A 83 -1.14 -34.59 -23.01
C CYS A 83 -0.26 -35.44 -22.08
N CYS A 84 -0.81 -36.57 -21.61
CA CYS A 84 -0.08 -37.57 -20.81
C CYS A 84 0.24 -38.80 -21.66
N ALA A 85 1.52 -39.03 -21.98
CA ALA A 85 2.07 -40.14 -22.76
C ALA A 85 1.52 -40.29 -24.20
N CYS A 86 2.22 -39.74 -25.20
CA CYS A 86 1.76 -39.74 -26.59
C CYS A 86 2.88 -40.13 -27.58
N ALA A 87 2.53 -40.89 -28.61
CA ALA A 87 3.33 -41.03 -29.84
C ALA A 87 2.54 -40.37 -30.98
N ALA A 88 3.03 -39.24 -31.50
CA ALA A 88 2.33 -38.46 -32.52
C ALA A 88 3.26 -38.12 -33.69
N GLN A 89 2.83 -38.43 -34.92
CA GLN A 89 3.61 -38.11 -36.12
C GLN A 89 3.38 -36.68 -36.61
N TYR A 90 2.15 -36.14 -36.51
CA TYR A 90 1.79 -34.77 -36.90
C TYR A 90 0.73 -34.14 -35.98
N CYS A 91 1.07 -33.01 -35.34
CA CYS A 91 0.12 -32.18 -34.59
C CYS A 91 0.09 -30.76 -35.16
N ALA A 92 -1.11 -30.23 -35.43
CA ALA A 92 -1.34 -28.85 -35.88
C ALA A 92 -2.19 -28.06 -34.86
N VAL A 93 -1.73 -26.85 -34.52
CA VAL A 93 -2.33 -25.87 -33.59
C VAL A 93 -3.17 -24.87 -34.42
N PRO A 94 -4.23 -24.21 -33.87
CA PRO A 94 -5.34 -23.63 -34.64
C PRO A 94 -4.92 -22.71 -35.79
N VAL A 95 -5.72 -22.77 -36.87
CA VAL A 95 -5.66 -21.85 -38.00
C VAL A 95 -6.71 -20.76 -37.79
N LEU A 96 -6.25 -19.52 -37.66
CA LEU A 96 -7.12 -18.35 -37.43
C LEU A 96 -7.11 -17.45 -38.67
N LEU A 97 -8.30 -17.19 -39.21
CA LEU A 97 -8.49 -16.33 -40.39
C LEU A 97 -9.16 -14.97 -40.04
N SER A 98 -9.11 -14.52 -38.79
CA SER A 98 -9.83 -13.33 -38.30
C SER A 98 -9.12 -12.55 -37.17
N THR A 99 -9.63 -11.35 -36.84
CA THR A 99 -9.13 -10.49 -35.75
C THR A 99 -9.46 -11.04 -34.36
N VAL A 100 -8.44 -11.18 -33.51
CA VAL A 100 -8.54 -11.62 -32.11
C VAL A 100 -7.94 -10.56 -31.17
N LEU A 101 -8.68 -10.12 -30.15
CA LEU A 101 -8.21 -9.08 -29.23
C LEU A 101 -7.21 -9.62 -28.20
N CYS A 102 -7.50 -10.79 -27.60
CA CYS A 102 -6.65 -11.45 -26.61
C CYS A 102 -6.65 -12.98 -26.80
N LEU A 103 -5.47 -13.59 -26.93
CA LEU A 103 -5.28 -15.04 -27.07
C LEU A 103 -4.40 -15.61 -25.95
N CYS A 104 -4.94 -16.53 -25.17
CA CYS A 104 -4.24 -17.27 -24.12
C CYS A 104 -4.21 -18.77 -24.43
N CYS A 105 -3.02 -19.33 -24.64
CA CYS A 105 -2.84 -20.75 -24.97
C CYS A 105 -1.82 -21.41 -24.04
N SER A 106 -2.19 -22.54 -23.41
CA SER A 106 -1.28 -23.35 -22.59
C SER A 106 -1.23 -24.80 -23.09
N VAL A 107 -0.03 -25.30 -23.34
CA VAL A 107 0.21 -26.67 -23.80
C VAL A 107 1.18 -27.37 -22.84
N LEU A 108 0.75 -28.48 -22.25
CA LEU A 108 1.52 -29.21 -21.26
C LEU A 108 1.68 -30.69 -21.68
N CYS A 109 2.91 -31.15 -21.85
CA CYS A 109 3.26 -32.50 -22.32
C CYS A 109 4.18 -33.21 -21.33
N TYR A 110 3.80 -34.42 -20.88
CA TYR A 110 4.52 -35.12 -19.79
C TYR A 110 5.51 -36.22 -20.25
N THR A 111 5.27 -36.85 -21.42
CA THR A 111 6.17 -37.80 -22.10
C THR A 111 5.76 -37.91 -23.58
N CYS A 112 6.63 -37.55 -24.54
CA CYS A 112 6.27 -37.54 -25.96
C CYS A 112 7.42 -37.91 -26.90
N ALA A 113 7.15 -38.76 -27.90
CA ALA A 113 8.01 -38.97 -29.06
C ALA A 113 7.28 -38.41 -30.30
N ALA A 114 7.80 -37.33 -30.88
CA ALA A 114 7.16 -36.64 -31.99
C ALA A 114 8.16 -36.32 -33.12
N GLN A 115 7.79 -36.63 -34.36
CA GLN A 115 8.65 -36.41 -35.54
C GLN A 115 8.45 -35.01 -36.15
N HIS A 116 7.25 -34.41 -36.12
CA HIS A 116 7.00 -33.04 -36.63
C HIS A 116 5.93 -32.27 -35.84
N ARG A 117 6.22 -31.02 -35.46
CA ARG A 117 5.23 -30.04 -34.96
C ARG A 117 4.91 -29.00 -36.04
N ALA A 118 3.62 -28.72 -36.27
CA ALA A 118 3.18 -27.52 -36.99
C ALA A 118 2.59 -26.49 -36.00
N VAL A 119 3.14 -25.28 -36.06
CA VAL A 119 2.85 -24.11 -35.19
C VAL A 119 1.66 -23.32 -35.78
N PRO A 120 0.88 -22.55 -34.98
CA PRO A 120 -0.29 -21.82 -35.48
C PRO A 120 0.07 -20.90 -36.65
N VAL A 121 -0.75 -20.96 -37.71
CA VAL A 121 -0.69 -20.03 -38.84
C VAL A 121 -1.72 -18.93 -38.60
N LEU A 122 -1.24 -17.72 -38.33
CA LEU A 122 -2.06 -16.53 -38.07
C LEU A 122 -2.04 -15.65 -39.32
N LEU A 123 -3.20 -15.44 -39.97
CA LEU A 123 -3.28 -14.64 -41.20
C LEU A 123 -3.75 -13.18 -40.99
N THR A 124 -4.05 -12.74 -39.76
CA THR A 124 -4.57 -11.37 -39.46
C THR A 124 -4.17 -10.85 -38.06
N THR A 125 -4.56 -9.61 -37.71
CA THR A 125 -4.15 -8.83 -36.51
C THR A 125 -4.55 -9.43 -35.16
N VAL A 126 -3.57 -9.54 -34.24
CA VAL A 126 -3.76 -9.97 -32.83
C VAL A 126 -3.19 -8.90 -31.88
N LEU A 127 -3.96 -8.44 -30.90
CA LEU A 127 -3.56 -7.32 -30.03
C LEU A 127 -2.68 -7.75 -28.83
N CYS A 128 -2.97 -8.92 -28.23
CA CYS A 128 -2.20 -9.50 -27.14
C CYS A 128 -2.15 -11.04 -27.24
N LEU A 129 -0.95 -11.62 -27.24
CA LEU A 129 -0.72 -13.07 -27.34
C LEU A 129 0.07 -13.60 -26.13
N CYS A 130 -0.52 -14.53 -25.38
CA CYS A 130 0.08 -15.22 -24.24
C CYS A 130 0.14 -16.73 -24.48
N CYS A 131 1.35 -17.28 -24.68
CA CYS A 131 1.55 -18.71 -24.91
C CYS A 131 2.53 -19.32 -23.89
N SER A 132 2.15 -20.44 -23.27
CA SER A 132 3.02 -21.22 -22.38
C SER A 132 3.12 -22.68 -22.83
N VAL A 133 4.35 -23.16 -23.02
CA VAL A 133 4.61 -24.54 -23.45
C VAL A 133 5.56 -25.21 -22.45
N LEU A 134 5.08 -26.25 -21.78
CA LEU A 134 5.87 -27.04 -20.82
C LEU A 134 6.04 -28.48 -21.33
N CYS A 135 7.28 -28.95 -21.46
CA CYS A 135 7.59 -30.29 -21.96
C CYS A 135 8.50 -31.02 -20.96
N CYS A 136 7.99 -32.09 -20.34
CA CYS A 136 8.77 -33.01 -19.54
C CYS A 136 9.17 -34.22 -20.42
N ALA A 137 10.47 -34.40 -20.69
CA ALA A 137 11.07 -35.49 -21.47
C ALA A 137 10.59 -35.63 -22.95
N CYS A 138 11.40 -35.16 -23.90
CA CYS A 138 11.15 -35.31 -25.34
C CYS A 138 12.44 -35.65 -26.11
N ALA A 139 12.34 -36.52 -27.12
CA ALA A 139 13.28 -36.61 -28.23
C ALA A 139 12.62 -35.97 -29.45
N ALA A 140 13.14 -34.84 -29.92
CA ALA A 140 12.58 -34.07 -31.04
C ALA A 140 13.66 -33.84 -32.10
N HIS A 141 13.36 -34.12 -33.37
CA HIS A 141 14.33 -34.01 -34.46
C HIS A 141 14.25 -32.67 -35.24
N TYR A 142 13.15 -31.91 -35.18
CA TYR A 142 13.02 -30.60 -35.83
C TYR A 142 12.04 -29.67 -35.09
N CYS A 143 12.46 -28.44 -34.77
CA CYS A 143 11.62 -27.35 -34.26
C CYS A 143 11.73 -26.14 -35.22
N ALA A 144 10.61 -25.60 -35.68
CA ALA A 144 10.56 -24.35 -36.45
C ALA A 144 9.83 -23.25 -35.65
N VAL A 145 10.32 -22.01 -35.77
CA VAL A 145 9.80 -20.78 -35.14
C VAL A 145 8.51 -20.32 -35.88
N PRO A 146 7.53 -19.68 -35.20
CA PRO A 146 6.31 -19.18 -35.84
C PRO A 146 6.58 -18.30 -37.06
N VAL A 147 5.83 -18.54 -38.13
CA VAL A 147 5.76 -17.65 -39.31
C VAL A 147 4.61 -16.67 -39.08
N LEU A 148 4.94 -15.41 -38.76
CA LEU A 148 3.98 -14.33 -38.60
C LEU A 148 3.86 -13.54 -39.91
N LEU A 149 2.63 -13.37 -40.39
CA LEU A 149 2.30 -12.51 -41.54
C LEU A 149 1.36 -11.36 -41.13
N SER A 150 1.44 -10.86 -39.88
CA SER A 150 0.63 -9.75 -39.36
C SER A 150 1.28 -9.00 -38.17
N THR A 151 0.72 -7.82 -37.79
CA THR A 151 1.20 -6.97 -36.69
C THR A 151 0.69 -7.43 -35.31
N VAL A 152 1.61 -7.65 -34.35
CA VAL A 152 1.33 -8.02 -32.94
C VAL A 152 1.96 -6.98 -31.99
N PRO A 153 1.18 -6.19 -31.23
CA PRO A 153 1.71 -5.17 -30.32
C PRO A 153 2.32 -5.71 -29.01
N TYR A 154 1.77 -6.81 -28.46
CA TYR A 154 2.24 -7.41 -27.20
C TYR A 154 2.32 -8.95 -27.30
N LEU A 155 3.51 -9.51 -27.05
CA LEU A 155 3.82 -10.94 -27.13
C LEU A 155 4.48 -11.42 -25.82
N CYS A 156 3.85 -12.41 -25.17
CA CYS A 156 4.41 -13.12 -24.02
C CYS A 156 4.52 -14.62 -24.34
N CYS A 157 5.75 -15.15 -24.35
CA CYS A 157 6.03 -16.57 -24.58
C CYS A 157 6.98 -17.13 -23.52
N SER A 158 6.64 -18.29 -22.95
CA SER A 158 7.53 -19.02 -22.02
C SER A 158 7.74 -20.46 -22.50
N VAL A 159 9.01 -20.82 -22.70
CA VAL A 159 9.47 -22.16 -23.09
C VAL A 159 10.58 -22.56 -22.12
N LEU A 160 10.36 -23.61 -21.33
CA LEU A 160 11.31 -24.09 -20.32
C LEU A 160 11.80 -25.51 -20.68
N PRO A 161 13.03 -25.69 -21.20
CA PRO A 161 13.66 -27.00 -21.31
C PRO A 161 14.49 -27.34 -20.05
N ARG A 162 14.54 -28.63 -19.67
CA ARG A 162 15.55 -29.14 -18.72
C ARG A 162 16.90 -29.36 -19.44
N PRO A 163 18.05 -29.20 -18.76
CA PRO A 163 19.35 -29.47 -19.36
C PRO A 163 19.56 -30.99 -19.44
N SER A 164 19.65 -31.54 -20.65
CA SER A 164 20.25 -32.86 -20.88
C SER A 164 21.71 -32.68 -21.30
N LEU A 165 22.59 -33.50 -20.72
CA LEU A 165 24.02 -33.59 -21.01
C LEU A 165 24.24 -33.75 -22.53
N HIS A 166 24.61 -32.67 -23.22
CA HIS A 166 25.55 -32.59 -24.34
C HIS A 166 25.36 -31.23 -25.05
N LEU A 167 25.99 -30.17 -24.54
CA LEU A 167 26.08 -28.90 -25.25
C LEU A 167 27.51 -28.73 -25.80
N LYS A 168 27.64 -28.68 -27.13
CA LYS A 168 28.85 -28.15 -27.77
C LYS A 168 28.96 -26.66 -27.41
N MET A 169 30.17 -26.24 -27.03
CA MET A 169 30.52 -24.94 -26.47
C MET A 169 29.93 -23.75 -27.25
N MET A 170 29.04 -22.98 -26.60
CA MET A 170 28.83 -21.56 -26.89
C MET A 170 29.52 -20.76 -25.77
N SER A 171 30.23 -19.68 -26.12
CA SER A 171 31.14 -18.99 -25.20
C SER A 171 30.43 -18.33 -24.01
N ALA A 172 31.04 -18.40 -22.83
CA ALA A 172 30.55 -17.82 -21.58
C ALA A 172 30.17 -16.32 -21.68
N ALA A 173 30.78 -15.58 -22.61
CA ALA A 173 30.49 -14.17 -22.88
C ALA A 173 29.04 -13.93 -23.30
N THR A 174 28.42 -14.85 -24.04
CA THR A 174 27.07 -14.69 -24.57
C THR A 174 26.01 -14.89 -23.48
N TYR A 175 26.26 -15.81 -22.54
CA TYR A 175 25.41 -16.00 -21.36
C TYR A 175 25.50 -14.82 -20.40
N ALA A 176 26.69 -14.26 -20.18
CA ALA A 176 26.87 -13.06 -19.36
C ALA A 176 26.14 -11.84 -19.94
N MET A 177 26.16 -11.69 -21.27
CA MET A 177 25.51 -10.57 -21.95
C MET A 177 23.97 -10.69 -21.96
N MET A 178 23.42 -11.90 -22.17
CA MET A 178 21.96 -12.11 -22.05
C MET A 178 21.46 -12.00 -20.61
N ALA A 179 22.25 -12.44 -19.63
CA ALA A 179 21.94 -12.23 -18.22
C ALA A 179 21.99 -10.75 -17.86
N ALA A 180 22.98 -9.99 -18.35
CA ALA A 180 23.07 -8.55 -18.14
C ALA A 180 21.89 -7.80 -18.78
N VAL A 181 21.47 -8.19 -19.99
CA VAL A 181 20.31 -7.58 -20.68
C VAL A 181 18.99 -7.94 -20.01
N MET A 182 18.81 -9.16 -19.47
CA MET A 182 17.61 -9.49 -18.67
C MET A 182 17.60 -8.80 -17.30
N VAL A 183 18.77 -8.60 -16.68
CA VAL A 183 18.90 -7.82 -15.44
C VAL A 183 18.59 -6.33 -15.70
N LEU A 184 18.97 -5.79 -16.87
CA LEU A 184 18.63 -4.41 -17.28
C LEU A 184 17.15 -4.17 -17.61
N VAL A 185 16.36 -5.22 -17.86
CA VAL A 185 14.91 -5.12 -18.16
C VAL A 185 14.05 -5.42 -16.92
N ALA A 186 14.66 -5.84 -15.81
CA ALA A 186 13.96 -6.11 -14.56
C ALA A 186 13.94 -4.88 -13.66
N GLY A 187 12.87 -4.08 -13.72
CA GLY A 187 12.39 -3.32 -12.56
C GLY A 187 12.54 -1.80 -12.59
N GLU A 188 13.30 -1.20 -13.50
CA GLU A 188 13.45 0.27 -13.50
C GLU A 188 12.26 0.99 -14.16
N LEU A 189 11.74 2.02 -13.49
CA LEU A 189 10.73 2.93 -14.05
C LEU A 189 11.24 3.56 -15.36
N ALA A 190 10.39 3.59 -16.37
CA ALA A 190 10.68 4.24 -17.64
C ALA A 190 11.27 5.65 -17.42
N PRO A 191 12.26 6.09 -18.23
CA PRO A 191 12.85 7.41 -18.08
C PRO A 191 11.80 8.52 -18.06
N PRO A 192 11.98 9.59 -17.27
CA PRO A 192 11.02 10.67 -17.24
C PRO A 192 10.93 11.37 -18.60
N GLU A 193 9.73 11.79 -18.99
CA GLU A 193 9.48 12.51 -20.25
C GLU A 193 10.28 13.81 -20.34
N LYS A 194 10.45 14.49 -19.19
CA LYS A 194 11.25 15.70 -19.02
C LYS A 194 11.63 15.91 -17.56
N GLN A 195 12.54 16.86 -17.34
CA GLN A 195 12.82 17.39 -16.00
C GLN A 195 11.62 18.22 -15.49
N TYR A 196 11.22 17.99 -14.24
CA TYR A 196 10.17 18.74 -13.53
C TYR A 196 10.77 19.48 -12.34
N LYS A 197 10.12 20.57 -11.93
CA LYS A 197 10.42 21.34 -10.72
C LYS A 197 9.40 21.02 -9.64
N ILE A 198 9.84 20.36 -8.56
CA ILE A 198 8.98 19.86 -7.49
C ILE A 198 9.29 20.61 -6.20
N MET A 199 8.27 21.15 -5.56
CA MET A 199 8.39 21.88 -4.29
C MET A 199 7.87 21.04 -3.13
N MET A 200 8.69 20.71 -2.16
CA MET A 200 8.31 20.03 -0.92
C MET A 200 8.19 21.04 0.23
N LEU A 201 7.02 21.13 0.85
CA LEU A 201 6.66 22.11 1.86
C LEU A 201 6.48 21.42 3.22
N LEU A 202 7.44 21.64 4.13
CA LEU A 202 7.46 21.11 5.49
C LEU A 202 7.84 22.17 6.54
N PRO A 203 7.27 23.40 6.52
CA PRO A 203 7.69 24.46 7.43
C PRO A 203 7.34 24.18 8.90
N VAL A 204 6.28 23.41 9.18
CA VAL A 204 5.99 22.92 10.53
C VAL A 204 6.18 21.42 10.52
N SER A 205 7.39 20.98 10.82
CA SER A 205 7.76 19.57 10.80
C SER A 205 8.90 19.26 11.77
N SER A 206 8.96 18.00 12.22
CA SER A 206 10.08 17.44 12.98
C SER A 206 11.05 16.69 12.06
N GLN A 207 12.20 16.27 12.59
CA GLN A 207 13.16 15.48 11.82
C GLN A 207 12.57 14.16 11.29
N SER A 208 11.63 13.53 12.02
CA SER A 208 10.99 12.29 11.56
C SER A 208 10.12 12.50 10.33
N HIS A 209 9.40 13.63 10.23
CA HIS A 209 8.61 13.96 9.05
C HIS A 209 9.53 14.12 7.83
N LYS A 210 10.63 14.87 8.01
CA LYS A 210 11.64 15.08 6.99
C LYS A 210 12.28 13.77 6.52
N ASN A 211 12.51 12.80 7.41
CA ASN A 211 13.07 11.49 7.08
C ASN A 211 12.18 10.69 6.10
N VAL A 212 10.86 10.93 6.06
CA VAL A 212 9.97 10.32 5.05
C VAL A 212 10.17 10.94 3.67
N PHE A 213 10.45 12.24 3.62
CA PHE A 213 10.64 12.98 2.36
C PHE A 213 12.03 12.79 1.76
N ILE A 214 13.08 12.61 2.58
CA ILE A 214 14.46 12.41 2.11
C ILE A 214 14.59 11.35 1.00
N PRO A 215 14.11 10.10 1.19
CA PRO A 215 14.27 9.06 0.16
C PRO A 215 13.51 9.40 -1.12
N LEU A 216 12.32 10.00 -1.02
CA LEU A 216 11.55 10.44 -2.19
C LEU A 216 12.23 11.60 -2.92
N ALA A 217 12.76 12.58 -2.20
CA ALA A 217 13.48 13.72 -2.77
C ALA A 217 14.73 13.25 -3.53
N ARG A 218 15.50 12.33 -2.95
CA ARG A 218 16.67 11.72 -3.61
C ARG A 218 16.26 10.94 -4.86
N ALA A 219 15.27 10.05 -4.76
CA ALA A 219 14.81 9.25 -5.90
C ALA A 219 14.29 10.11 -7.06
N LEU A 220 13.58 11.21 -6.79
CA LEU A 220 13.15 12.16 -7.82
C LEU A 220 14.35 12.91 -8.43
N ALA A 221 15.32 13.28 -7.61
CA ALA A 221 16.49 14.03 -8.02
C ALA A 221 17.49 13.18 -8.84
N ASP A 222 17.65 11.89 -8.49
CA ASP A 222 18.42 10.89 -9.21
C ASP A 222 17.85 10.63 -10.62
N ARG A 223 16.53 10.78 -10.77
CA ARG A 223 15.84 10.76 -12.07
C ARG A 223 15.95 12.09 -12.83
N GLY A 224 16.69 13.05 -12.30
CA GLY A 224 16.97 14.32 -12.95
C GLY A 224 15.94 15.42 -12.70
N HIS A 225 14.97 15.26 -11.78
CA HIS A 225 14.06 16.34 -11.41
C HIS A 225 14.72 17.34 -10.46
N GLN A 226 14.30 18.62 -10.52
CA GLN A 226 14.74 19.64 -9.58
C GLN A 226 13.81 19.66 -8.37
N VAL A 227 14.34 19.38 -7.18
CA VAL A 227 13.57 19.35 -5.94
C VAL A 227 13.97 20.53 -5.06
N THR A 228 13.00 21.38 -4.72
CA THR A 228 13.19 22.44 -3.71
C THR A 228 12.42 22.08 -2.45
N ILE A 229 13.08 22.15 -1.30
CA ILE A 229 12.49 21.77 -0.01
C ILE A 229 12.48 23.01 0.90
N LEU A 230 11.30 23.41 1.38
CA LEU A 230 11.17 24.42 2.43
C LEU A 230 10.89 23.72 3.76
N ALA A 231 11.83 23.78 4.69
CA ALA A 231 11.78 23.03 5.95
C ALA A 231 12.04 23.92 7.18
N ASN A 232 11.73 23.36 8.35
CA ASN A 232 11.98 23.98 9.65
C ASN A 232 13.46 23.97 10.05
N SER A 233 14.13 22.83 9.85
CA SER A 233 15.55 22.64 10.14
C SER A 233 16.34 22.33 8.87
N SER A 234 17.62 22.69 8.86
CA SER A 234 18.56 22.28 7.80
C SER A 234 18.84 20.78 7.87
N GLY A 235 19.24 20.18 6.76
CA GLY A 235 19.48 18.75 6.63
C GLY A 235 20.71 18.42 5.77
N THR A 236 20.90 17.11 5.59
CA THR A 236 22.03 16.45 4.94
C THR A 236 21.71 16.06 3.49
N PHE A 237 21.23 17.02 2.69
CA PHE A 237 21.09 16.80 1.26
C PHE A 237 22.39 17.17 0.55
N GLU A 238 23.18 16.16 0.20
CA GLU A 238 24.28 16.30 -0.76
C GLU A 238 23.80 15.75 -2.11
N HIS A 239 23.03 16.56 -2.85
CA HIS A 239 22.59 16.20 -4.20
C HIS A 239 22.45 17.45 -5.07
N PRO A 240 23.03 17.51 -6.29
CA PRO A 240 23.07 18.72 -7.11
C PRO A 240 21.69 19.24 -7.54
N ASN A 241 20.70 18.35 -7.68
CA ASN A 241 19.33 18.72 -8.04
C ASN A 241 18.40 18.95 -6.82
N ILE A 242 18.91 18.94 -5.58
CA ILE A 242 18.13 19.24 -4.38
C ILE A 242 18.57 20.57 -3.79
N THR A 243 17.62 21.49 -3.64
CA THR A 243 17.83 22.77 -2.95
C THR A 243 17.01 22.80 -1.67
N GLU A 244 17.67 22.87 -0.53
CA GLU A 244 16.99 23.02 0.75
C GLU A 244 17.02 24.47 1.23
N ILE A 245 15.88 24.95 1.71
CA ILE A 245 15.67 26.29 2.24
C ILE A 245 15.05 26.15 3.62
N THR A 246 15.68 26.75 4.62
CA THR A 246 15.09 26.90 5.95
C THR A 246 14.41 28.26 6.09
N HIS A 247 13.24 28.29 6.72
CA HIS A 247 12.54 29.57 6.95
C HIS A 247 13.16 30.37 8.11
N GLY A 248 13.89 29.73 9.03
CA GLY A 248 14.64 30.40 10.11
C GLY A 248 13.76 31.07 11.17
N ILE A 249 12.47 30.70 11.25
CA ILE A 249 11.60 31.11 12.36
C ILE A 249 12.02 30.24 13.55
N PRO A 250 12.35 30.84 14.71
CA PRO A 250 12.73 30.08 15.88
C PRO A 250 11.69 29.01 16.20
N GLN A 251 12.16 27.81 16.53
CA GLN A 251 11.28 26.81 17.09
C GLN A 251 10.73 27.40 18.40
N VAL A 252 9.41 27.40 18.56
CA VAL A 252 8.82 27.62 19.88
C VAL A 252 9.45 26.56 20.80
N GLU A 253 9.91 26.96 21.99
CA GLU A 253 10.42 26.03 22.99
C GLU A 253 9.46 24.84 23.05
N GLN A 254 9.94 23.68 22.62
CA GLN A 254 9.09 22.51 22.52
C GLN A 254 8.69 22.18 23.96
N ALA A 255 7.39 22.31 24.24
CA ALA A 255 6.83 21.94 25.52
C ALA A 255 7.31 20.52 25.87
N ASN A 256 7.71 20.30 27.13
CA ASN A 256 8.19 18.99 27.55
C ASN A 256 7.03 17.99 27.46
N MET A 257 7.03 17.15 26.42
CA MET A 257 5.91 16.24 26.14
C MET A 257 5.68 15.20 27.25
N PHE A 258 6.67 14.97 28.13
CA PHE A 258 6.47 14.15 29.34
C PHE A 258 5.46 14.76 30.31
N GLU A 259 5.32 16.08 30.35
CA GLU A 259 4.37 16.77 31.23
C GLU A 259 2.93 16.65 30.72
N TYR A 260 2.75 16.58 29.40
CA TYR A 260 1.44 16.57 28.76
C TYR A 260 0.94 15.17 28.37
N ARG A 261 1.71 14.10 28.65
CA ARG A 261 1.39 12.72 28.27
C ARG A 261 -0.01 12.24 28.72
N ASN A 262 -0.49 12.72 29.86
CA ASN A 262 -1.80 12.37 30.43
C ASN A 262 -2.90 13.40 30.12
N ASP A 263 -2.56 14.51 29.48
CA ASP A 263 -3.49 15.58 29.14
C ASP A 263 -3.41 15.89 27.65
N TRP A 264 -4.08 15.06 26.87
CA TRP A 264 -4.16 15.23 25.43
C TRP A 264 -4.81 16.57 25.07
N ILE A 265 -5.81 17.05 25.82
CA ILE A 265 -6.49 18.32 25.54
C ILE A 265 -5.49 19.47 25.62
N SER A 266 -4.70 19.53 26.68
CA SER A 266 -3.65 20.55 26.85
C SER A 266 -2.50 20.37 25.86
N SER A 267 -2.14 19.13 25.50
CA SER A 267 -1.17 18.87 24.42
C SER A 267 -1.62 19.51 23.10
N TRP A 268 -2.92 19.46 22.81
CA TRP A 268 -3.49 19.98 21.56
C TRP A 268 -3.76 21.48 21.57
N SER A 269 -4.07 22.08 22.72
CA SER A 269 -4.25 23.54 22.83
C SER A 269 -2.97 24.30 22.50
N ILE A 270 -1.79 23.71 22.76
CA ILE A 270 -0.50 24.26 22.36
C ILE A 270 -0.45 24.53 20.85
N PHE A 271 -0.94 23.60 20.02
CA PHE A 271 -0.99 23.80 18.57
C PHE A 271 -1.96 24.89 18.15
N ALA A 272 -3.09 25.04 18.87
CA ALA A 272 -4.04 26.11 18.61
C ALA A 272 -3.45 27.50 18.88
N GLU A 273 -2.46 27.64 19.76
CA GLU A 273 -1.79 28.91 20.03
C GLU A 273 -0.57 29.17 19.12
N ILE A 274 0.22 28.12 18.87
CA ILE A 274 1.47 28.24 18.11
C ILE A 274 1.23 28.43 16.61
N LEU A 275 0.32 27.65 16.01
CA LEU A 275 0.16 27.63 14.56
C LEU A 275 -0.35 28.95 13.95
N PRO A 276 -1.30 29.67 14.55
CA PRO A 276 -1.69 31.00 14.07
C PRO A 276 -0.54 32.01 14.19
N THR A 277 0.20 31.97 15.30
CA THR A 277 1.37 32.83 15.49
C THR A 277 2.43 32.57 14.42
N PHE A 278 2.68 31.30 14.11
CA PHE A 278 3.54 30.90 13.00
C PHE A 278 3.03 31.45 11.66
N ALA A 279 1.73 31.29 11.37
CA ALA A 279 1.11 31.78 10.13
C ALA A 279 1.21 33.31 9.96
N SER A 280 1.11 34.06 11.07
CA SER A 280 1.25 35.52 11.07
C SER A 280 2.67 35.98 10.68
N ASN A 281 3.69 35.14 10.87
CA ASN A 281 5.10 35.47 10.63
C ASN A 281 5.68 34.81 9.38
N PHE A 282 5.10 33.70 8.94
CA PHE A 282 5.67 32.85 7.88
C PHE A 282 5.95 33.60 6.58
N TYR A 283 4.99 34.36 6.05
CA TYR A 283 5.17 35.12 4.81
C TYR A 283 5.90 36.46 4.98
N LYS A 284 6.19 36.87 6.23
CA LYS A 284 7.05 38.03 6.52
C LYS A 284 8.53 37.71 6.34
N VAL A 285 8.90 36.42 6.36
CA VAL A 285 10.28 35.98 6.10
C VAL A 285 10.65 36.26 4.64
N PRO A 286 11.69 37.06 4.34
CA PRO A 286 12.01 37.45 2.96
C PRO A 286 12.26 36.29 2.00
N LYS A 287 12.93 35.23 2.47
CA LYS A 287 13.19 34.01 1.67
C LYS A 287 11.90 33.27 1.32
N VAL A 288 10.95 33.16 2.27
CA VAL A 288 9.65 32.52 2.06
C VAL A 288 8.80 33.34 1.10
N LYS A 289 8.75 34.67 1.29
CA LYS A 289 8.02 35.57 0.40
C LYS A 289 8.53 35.48 -1.05
N LYS A 290 9.85 35.53 -1.24
CA LYS A 290 10.46 35.38 -2.57
C LYS A 290 10.13 34.03 -3.22
N LEU A 291 10.07 32.96 -2.42
CA LEU A 291 9.70 31.63 -2.91
C LEU A 291 8.22 31.57 -3.31
N TYR A 292 7.34 32.19 -2.51
CA TYR A 292 5.91 32.32 -2.82
C TYR A 292 5.64 33.12 -4.11
N GLU A 293 6.34 34.24 -4.31
CA GLU A 293 6.25 35.04 -5.54
C GLU A 293 6.62 34.22 -6.78
N ARG A 294 7.54 33.27 -6.63
CA ARG A 294 8.02 32.35 -7.68
C ARG A 294 7.27 31.01 -7.72
N ARG A 295 6.18 30.85 -6.96
CA ARG A 295 5.48 29.55 -6.82
C ARG A 295 5.00 28.96 -8.15
N LYS A 296 4.69 29.81 -9.14
CA LYS A 296 4.24 29.36 -10.48
C LYS A 296 5.36 28.74 -11.34
N GLU A 297 6.61 28.78 -10.88
CA GLU A 297 7.73 28.09 -11.53
C GLU A 297 7.75 26.57 -11.27
N PHE A 298 6.99 26.08 -10.28
CA PHE A 298 6.96 24.66 -9.90
C PHE A 298 5.81 23.92 -10.61
N ASP A 299 6.10 22.70 -11.04
CA ASP A 299 5.15 21.81 -11.70
C ASP A 299 4.24 21.08 -10.69
N LEU A 300 4.72 20.88 -9.45
CA LEU A 300 4.02 20.17 -8.38
C LEU A 300 4.45 20.65 -7.00
N PHE A 301 3.49 20.66 -6.08
CA PHE A 301 3.76 20.81 -4.65
C PHE A 301 3.55 19.49 -3.91
N MET A 302 4.39 19.22 -2.92
CA MET A 302 4.20 18.16 -1.94
C MET A 302 4.13 18.80 -0.57
N VAL A 303 3.11 18.48 0.20
CA VAL A 303 2.90 19.07 1.53
C VAL A 303 2.98 17.97 2.58
N ASP A 304 3.73 18.23 3.65
CA ASP A 304 3.67 17.38 4.84
C ASP A 304 2.33 17.56 5.53
N HIS A 305 1.62 16.46 5.77
CA HIS A 305 0.24 16.47 6.22
C HIS A 305 -0.01 17.19 7.56
N GLY A 306 0.93 17.14 8.51
CA GLY A 306 0.70 17.66 9.85
C GLY A 306 0.96 19.17 9.96
N PHE A 307 -0.06 19.94 10.36
CA PHE A 307 0.10 21.34 10.83
C PHE A 307 0.59 22.37 9.79
N ASN A 308 0.51 22.04 8.50
CA ASN A 308 1.04 22.87 7.42
C ASN A 308 -0.03 23.64 6.63
N GLU A 309 -1.23 23.86 7.18
CA GLU A 309 -2.27 24.66 6.50
C GLU A 309 -1.79 26.07 6.12
N VAL A 310 -0.78 26.59 6.84
CA VAL A 310 -0.09 27.85 6.53
C VAL A 310 0.49 27.90 5.10
N VAL A 311 0.81 26.77 4.47
CA VAL A 311 1.38 26.75 3.11
C VAL A 311 0.33 26.66 2.01
N TYR A 312 -0.95 26.52 2.33
CA TYR A 312 -1.98 26.37 1.31
C TYR A 312 -2.03 27.51 0.28
N PRO A 313 -1.67 28.78 0.59
CA PRO A 313 -1.48 29.81 -0.44
C PRO A 313 -0.52 29.42 -1.58
N PHE A 314 0.52 28.63 -1.34
CA PHE A 314 1.41 28.13 -2.40
C PHE A 314 0.66 27.26 -3.42
N LEU A 315 -0.41 26.59 -2.99
CA LEU A 315 -1.15 25.59 -3.75
C LEU A 315 -2.22 26.20 -4.66
N HIS A 316 -2.44 27.52 -4.59
CA HIS A 316 -3.47 28.19 -5.37
C HIS A 316 -3.22 28.03 -6.88
N GLU A 317 -4.16 27.34 -7.54
CA GLU A 317 -4.12 26.91 -8.95
C GLU A 317 -2.91 26.01 -9.30
N ALA A 318 -2.41 25.23 -8.34
CA ALA A 318 -1.35 24.26 -8.56
C ALA A 318 -1.79 22.85 -8.09
N PRO A 319 -1.39 21.78 -8.80
CA PRO A 319 -1.60 20.43 -8.32
C PRO A 319 -0.69 20.16 -7.11
N PHE A 320 -1.19 19.39 -6.16
CA PHE A 320 -0.38 18.98 -5.01
C PHE A 320 -0.68 17.58 -4.51
N ILE A 321 0.36 16.98 -3.95
CA ILE A 321 0.33 15.70 -3.24
C ILE A 321 0.48 15.97 -1.76
N MET A 322 -0.29 15.27 -0.94
CA MET A 322 -0.14 15.30 0.50
C MET A 322 0.61 14.05 0.97
N VAL A 323 1.69 14.21 1.71
CA VAL A 323 2.49 13.09 2.26
C VAL A 323 2.10 12.88 3.72
N THR A 324 1.61 11.70 4.05
CA THR A 324 1.01 11.39 5.36
C THR A 324 2.06 10.71 6.23
N THR A 325 2.91 11.54 6.84
CA THR A 325 4.08 11.11 7.61
C THR A 325 3.77 10.21 8.83
N PRO A 326 2.69 10.42 9.62
CA PRO A 326 2.27 9.50 10.69
C PRO A 326 1.37 8.35 10.19
N GLY A 327 1.38 8.08 8.88
CA GLY A 327 0.56 7.02 8.27
C GLY A 327 -0.89 7.47 8.07
N ILE A 328 -1.83 6.58 8.34
CA ILE A 328 -3.26 6.79 8.04
C ILE A 328 -3.80 8.04 8.74
N ASP A 329 -4.33 9.04 8.02
CA ASP A 329 -5.18 10.12 8.56
C ASP A 329 -6.62 10.10 8.01
N TYR A 330 -7.61 9.87 8.89
CA TYR A 330 -9.02 9.84 8.52
C TYR A 330 -9.57 11.19 8.04
N ARG A 331 -9.04 12.32 8.54
CA ARG A 331 -9.45 13.67 8.12
C ARG A 331 -9.03 13.94 6.69
N GLN A 332 -7.78 13.60 6.37
CA GLN A 332 -7.24 13.75 5.03
C GLN A 332 -7.91 12.78 4.04
N SER A 333 -8.13 11.54 4.46
CA SER A 333 -8.88 10.57 3.67
C SER A 333 -10.28 11.10 3.33
N ALA A 334 -10.95 11.75 4.29
CA ALA A 334 -12.26 12.35 4.07
C ALA A 334 -12.22 13.52 3.05
N VAL A 335 -11.14 14.31 2.98
CA VAL A 335 -10.95 15.34 1.94
C VAL A 335 -10.95 14.73 0.53
N LEU A 336 -10.37 13.53 0.37
CA LEU A 336 -10.38 12.79 -0.89
C LEU A 336 -11.70 12.05 -1.16
N GLY A 337 -12.70 12.18 -0.27
CA GLY A 337 -13.99 11.51 -0.40
C GLY A 337 -14.02 10.07 0.12
N ASN A 338 -13.06 9.70 0.98
CA ASN A 338 -13.03 8.38 1.63
C ASN A 338 -13.11 8.50 3.15
N VAL A 339 -14.30 8.30 3.70
CA VAL A 339 -14.51 8.31 5.15
C VAL A 339 -14.27 6.90 5.69
N PHE A 340 -13.21 6.74 6.48
CA PHE A 340 -12.91 5.47 7.11
C PHE A 340 -13.95 5.08 8.15
N ASN A 341 -14.21 3.77 8.27
CA ASN A 341 -15.20 3.26 9.19
C ASN A 341 -14.63 3.24 10.63
N PRO A 342 -15.18 4.04 11.57
CA PRO A 342 -14.66 4.13 12.94
C PRO A 342 -14.89 2.86 13.76
N VAL A 343 -15.61 1.86 13.22
CA VAL A 343 -15.77 0.55 13.86
C VAL A 343 -14.47 -0.24 13.93
N TYR A 344 -13.53 0.00 13.02
CA TYR A 344 -12.26 -0.73 12.97
C TYR A 344 -11.02 0.13 12.66
N VAL A 345 -11.21 1.36 12.20
CA VAL A 345 -10.13 2.33 12.00
C VAL A 345 -10.03 3.24 13.22
N ASN A 346 -8.94 3.13 13.98
CA ASN A 346 -8.67 3.99 15.13
C ASN A 346 -8.35 5.42 14.69
N ASN A 347 -8.66 6.39 15.55
CA ASN A 347 -8.02 7.70 15.47
C ASN A 347 -6.52 7.58 15.83
N HIS A 348 -5.76 8.65 15.59
CA HIS A 348 -4.29 8.63 15.74
C HIS A 348 -3.81 8.42 17.16
N MET A 349 -4.66 8.72 18.15
CA MET A 349 -4.29 8.80 19.55
C MET A 349 -4.76 7.60 20.38
N SER A 350 -5.70 6.81 19.87
CA SER A 350 -6.33 5.76 20.66
C SER A 350 -5.57 4.45 20.65
N ASP A 351 -5.45 3.90 21.86
CA ASP A 351 -4.81 2.64 22.22
C ASP A 351 -5.82 1.50 22.42
N PHE A 352 -7.01 1.59 21.81
CA PHE A 352 -8.06 0.60 22.05
C PHE A 352 -7.64 -0.82 21.64
N PRO A 353 -7.79 -1.82 22.54
CA PRO A 353 -7.51 -3.20 22.21
C PRO A 353 -8.48 -3.73 21.15
N ARG A 354 -7.98 -4.66 20.33
CA ARG A 354 -8.78 -5.31 19.29
C ARG A 354 -9.25 -6.69 19.78
N PRO A 355 -10.50 -7.11 19.47
CA PRO A 355 -11.53 -6.36 18.76
C PRO A 355 -12.13 -5.21 19.60
N PHE A 356 -12.64 -4.15 18.95
CA PHE A 356 -13.24 -3.03 19.66
C PHE A 356 -14.55 -3.44 20.35
N SER A 357 -14.69 -3.03 21.61
CA SER A 357 -15.95 -3.14 22.34
C SER A 357 -16.98 -2.13 21.79
N LEU A 358 -18.22 -2.21 22.26
CA LEU A 358 -19.22 -1.17 21.98
C LEU A 358 -18.71 0.22 22.37
N TRP A 359 -18.09 0.33 23.54
CA TRP A 359 -17.57 1.60 24.07
C TRP A 359 -16.36 2.10 23.29
N HIS A 360 -15.42 1.23 22.92
CA HIS A 360 -14.30 1.63 22.06
C HIS A 360 -14.79 2.20 20.73
N ARG A 361 -15.78 1.55 20.10
CA ARG A 361 -16.38 2.05 18.85
C ARG A 361 -17.09 3.39 19.05
N PHE A 362 -17.85 3.54 20.13
CA PHE A 362 -18.55 4.78 20.46
C PHE A 362 -17.57 5.94 20.66
N TYR A 363 -16.58 5.78 21.54
CA TYR A 363 -15.58 6.82 21.81
C TYR A 363 -14.71 7.12 20.59
N ASN A 364 -14.29 6.10 19.83
CA ASN A 364 -13.51 6.32 18.61
C ASN A 364 -14.31 7.13 17.57
N ALA A 365 -15.57 6.79 17.33
CA ALA A 365 -16.43 7.53 16.40
C ALA A 365 -16.64 8.97 16.86
N LEU A 366 -16.97 9.16 18.14
CA LEU A 366 -17.17 10.49 18.72
C LEU A 366 -15.90 11.34 18.63
N TYR A 367 -14.74 10.77 18.98
CA TYR A 367 -13.47 11.46 18.92
C TYR A 367 -13.11 11.89 17.51
N GLN A 368 -13.24 11.00 16.52
CA GLN A 368 -12.94 11.34 15.12
C GLN A 368 -13.82 12.50 14.62
N ILE A 369 -15.11 12.48 14.93
CA ILE A 369 -16.04 13.54 14.53
C ILE A 369 -15.72 14.85 15.24
N LEU A 370 -15.65 14.84 16.58
CA LEU A 370 -15.45 16.06 17.37
C LEU A 370 -14.10 16.69 17.09
N PHE A 371 -13.04 15.89 16.98
CA PHE A 371 -11.70 16.39 16.67
C PHE A 371 -11.66 17.04 15.29
N ALA A 372 -12.24 16.40 14.26
CA ALA A 372 -12.31 16.98 12.92
C ALA A 372 -13.10 18.30 12.90
N LEU A 373 -14.24 18.36 13.59
CA LEU A 373 -15.06 19.58 13.68
C LEU A 373 -14.33 20.71 14.41
N TYR A 374 -13.72 20.40 15.56
CA TYR A 374 -13.01 21.38 16.38
C TYR A 374 -11.82 21.97 15.64
N TRP A 375 -10.98 21.11 15.03
CA TRP A 375 -9.83 21.51 14.23
C TRP A 375 -10.21 22.42 13.06
N ARG A 376 -11.19 21.99 12.26
CA ARG A 376 -11.53 22.64 10.98
C ARG A 376 -12.41 23.87 11.15
N ASN A 377 -13.25 23.93 12.18
CA ASN A 377 -14.30 24.96 12.27
C ASN A 377 -14.21 25.87 13.50
N TRP A 378 -13.46 25.52 14.56
CA TRP A 378 -13.50 26.28 15.81
C TRP A 378 -12.14 26.77 16.32
N THR A 379 -11.05 26.03 16.14
CA THR A 379 -9.74 26.41 16.70
C THR A 379 -8.69 26.69 15.64
N VAL A 380 -8.07 25.66 15.07
CA VAL A 380 -6.82 25.83 14.34
C VAL A 380 -7.03 26.47 12.97
N VAL A 381 -7.84 25.86 12.10
CA VAL A 381 -8.02 26.34 10.72
C VAL A 381 -8.62 27.76 10.68
N PRO A 382 -9.65 28.13 11.46
CA PRO A 382 -10.19 29.48 11.44
C PRO A 382 -9.17 30.56 11.85
N GLN A 383 -8.31 30.27 12.82
CA GLN A 383 -7.29 31.22 13.27
C GLN A 383 -6.18 31.37 12.22
N ILE A 384 -5.71 30.27 11.62
CA ILE A 384 -4.78 30.34 10.48
C ILE A 384 -5.43 31.08 9.30
N GLN A 385 -6.70 30.79 9.00
CA GLN A 385 -7.46 31.46 7.92
C GLN A 385 -7.49 32.97 8.13
N LYS A 386 -7.71 33.44 9.36
CA LYS A 386 -7.70 34.87 9.69
C LYS A 386 -6.35 35.51 9.35
N GLU A 387 -5.25 34.89 9.76
CA GLU A 387 -3.90 35.38 9.49
C GLU A 387 -3.53 35.34 8.00
N ILE A 388 -3.97 34.31 7.28
CA ILE A 388 -3.75 34.18 5.83
C ILE A 388 -4.58 35.20 5.06
N SER A 389 -5.88 35.34 5.34
CA SER A 389 -6.75 36.31 4.64
C SER A 389 -6.34 37.77 4.89
N ALA A 390 -5.71 38.08 6.04
CA ALA A 390 -5.14 39.40 6.28
C ALA A 390 -3.95 39.72 5.37
N GLN A 391 -3.20 38.70 4.95
CA GLN A 391 -2.02 38.82 4.09
C GLN A 391 -2.34 38.63 2.59
N PHE A 392 -3.36 37.82 2.29
CA PHE A 392 -3.79 37.41 0.95
C PHE A 392 -5.32 37.46 0.81
N PRO A 393 -5.92 38.66 0.78
CA PRO A 393 -7.38 38.82 0.76
C PRO A 393 -8.05 38.27 -0.52
N GLU A 394 -7.29 38.09 -1.60
CA GLU A 394 -7.75 37.57 -2.88
C GLU A 394 -7.85 36.05 -2.95
N LEU A 395 -7.22 35.32 -2.01
CA LEU A 395 -7.21 33.87 -2.04
C LEU A 395 -8.51 33.26 -1.51
N PRO A 396 -8.95 32.11 -2.06
CA PRO A 396 -10.09 31.40 -1.51
C PRO A 396 -9.77 30.84 -0.12
N PRO A 397 -10.80 30.42 0.64
CA PRO A 397 -10.61 29.80 1.95
C PRO A 397 -9.66 28.60 1.89
N LEU A 398 -8.90 28.37 2.97
CA LEU A 398 -7.92 27.30 3.11
C LEU A 398 -8.53 25.92 2.82
N LEU A 399 -9.74 25.67 3.30
CA LEU A 399 -10.44 24.40 3.07
C LEU A 399 -10.86 24.20 1.61
N GLU A 400 -10.97 25.27 0.83
CA GLU A 400 -11.21 25.18 -0.62
C GLU A 400 -9.91 24.86 -1.38
N LEU A 401 -8.79 25.46 -0.96
CA LEU A 401 -7.46 25.12 -1.48
C LEU A 401 -7.13 23.65 -1.21
N GLU A 402 -7.44 23.15 -0.01
CA GLU A 402 -7.23 21.76 0.40
C GLU A 402 -7.98 20.75 -0.48
N ARG A 403 -9.19 21.10 -0.95
CA ARG A 403 -10.00 20.24 -1.83
C ARG A 403 -9.35 20.00 -3.19
N ASN A 404 -8.34 20.79 -3.57
CA ASN A 404 -7.58 20.57 -4.79
C ASN A 404 -6.49 19.47 -4.66
N MET A 405 -6.47 18.74 -3.54
CA MET A 405 -5.56 17.61 -3.33
C MET A 405 -5.69 16.58 -4.47
N SER A 406 -4.55 16.25 -5.08
CA SER A 406 -4.50 15.32 -6.22
C SER A 406 -4.32 13.88 -5.75
N LEU A 407 -3.50 13.67 -4.73
CA LEU A 407 -3.12 12.35 -4.23
C LEU A 407 -2.63 12.43 -2.78
N ALA A 408 -2.78 11.34 -2.04
CA ALA A 408 -2.16 11.10 -0.74
C ALA A 408 -1.10 9.99 -0.85
N LEU A 409 0.16 10.30 -0.53
CA LEU A 409 1.22 9.31 -0.34
C LEU A 409 1.28 8.96 1.15
N MET A 410 0.82 7.78 1.51
CA MET A 410 0.63 7.37 2.90
C MET A 410 1.83 6.59 3.42
N ASN A 411 2.48 7.05 4.50
CA ASN A 411 3.62 6.33 5.10
C ASN A 411 3.17 5.11 5.92
N THR A 412 2.38 4.23 5.32
CA THR A 412 1.91 2.98 5.92
C THR A 412 1.87 1.89 4.86
N HIS A 413 1.66 0.65 5.30
CA HIS A 413 1.45 -0.49 4.44
C HIS A 413 0.50 -1.45 5.17
N PHE A 414 -0.47 -2.03 4.47
CA PHE A 414 -1.51 -2.88 5.06
C PHE A 414 -0.96 -4.01 5.96
N SER A 415 0.28 -4.50 5.71
CA SER A 415 0.88 -5.56 6.52
C SER A 415 1.28 -5.09 7.93
N ILE A 416 1.66 -3.82 8.09
CA ILE A 416 2.10 -3.19 9.35
C ILE A 416 1.09 -2.18 9.92
N GLY A 417 -0.08 -2.08 9.29
CA GLY A 417 -1.22 -1.30 9.75
C GLY A 417 -2.47 -2.18 9.80
N ILE A 418 -3.54 -1.68 9.21
CA ILE A 418 -4.79 -2.43 9.01
C ILE A 418 -5.17 -2.40 7.53
N PRO A 419 -5.85 -3.44 7.01
CA PRO A 419 -6.42 -3.39 5.67
C PRO A 419 -7.44 -2.25 5.57
N LEU A 420 -7.29 -1.39 4.55
CA LEU A 420 -8.16 -0.24 4.30
C LEU A 420 -8.74 -0.27 2.88
N PRO A 421 -10.00 0.15 2.69
CA PRO A 421 -10.57 0.37 1.37
C PRO A 421 -10.07 1.72 0.83
N LEU A 422 -8.89 1.75 0.22
CA LEU A 422 -8.28 2.97 -0.31
C LEU A 422 -8.81 3.33 -1.69
N LEU A 423 -8.95 4.63 -1.96
CA LEU A 423 -9.20 5.15 -3.31
C LEU A 423 -7.92 5.09 -4.16
N PRO A 424 -8.02 5.14 -5.50
CA PRO A 424 -6.85 5.28 -6.37
C PRO A 424 -5.98 6.52 -6.06
N SER A 425 -6.56 7.57 -5.47
CA SER A 425 -5.86 8.76 -5.00
C SER A 425 -5.14 8.58 -3.66
N GLN A 426 -5.13 7.39 -3.08
CA GLN A 426 -4.52 7.07 -1.78
C GLN A 426 -3.57 5.89 -1.95
N VAL A 427 -2.27 6.17 -1.90
CA VAL A 427 -1.23 5.20 -2.22
C VAL A 427 -0.38 4.94 -0.98
N GLU A 428 -0.32 3.69 -0.57
CA GLU A 428 0.57 3.23 0.50
C GLU A 428 2.02 3.19 0.02
N VAL A 429 2.88 3.96 0.68
CA VAL A 429 4.33 4.05 0.45
C VAL A 429 5.08 3.95 1.78
N GLY A 430 4.58 3.10 2.68
CA GLY A 430 5.17 2.90 4.00
C GLY A 430 6.60 2.35 3.93
N ALA A 431 7.41 2.75 4.91
CA ALA A 431 8.79 2.30 5.06
C ALA A 431 9.74 2.68 3.91
N MET A 432 9.44 3.76 3.16
CA MET A 432 10.34 4.33 2.15
C MET A 432 11.73 4.70 2.70
N HIS A 433 11.82 5.04 3.99
CA HIS A 433 13.07 5.41 4.65
C HIS A 433 13.88 4.21 5.14
N CYS A 434 13.28 3.01 5.15
CA CYS A 434 13.96 1.79 5.57
C CYS A 434 14.95 1.32 4.49
N ARG A 435 16.13 0.90 4.92
CA ARG A 435 17.19 0.39 4.05
C ARG A 435 17.90 -0.80 4.71
N PRO A 436 18.64 -1.61 3.93
CA PRO A 436 19.59 -2.56 4.51
C PRO A 436 20.58 -1.86 5.45
N GLY A 437 21.04 -2.59 6.47
CA GLY A 437 22.05 -2.10 7.39
C GLY A 437 23.39 -1.87 6.68
N ASN A 438 24.00 -0.71 6.95
CA ASN A 438 25.36 -0.40 6.57
C ASN A 438 26.33 -0.91 7.65
N PRO A 439 27.62 -1.08 7.31
CA PRO A 439 28.64 -1.41 8.31
C PRO A 439 28.66 -0.40 9.47
N LEU A 440 28.72 -0.91 10.69
CA LEU A 440 28.80 -0.09 11.89
C LEU A 440 30.22 0.46 12.10
N PRO A 441 30.36 1.64 12.74
CA PRO A 441 31.63 2.10 13.29
C PRO A 441 32.26 1.03 14.20
N GLN A 442 33.59 0.91 14.16
CA GLN A 442 34.33 -0.16 14.84
C GLN A 442 34.05 -0.25 16.34
N GLU A 443 33.85 0.88 17.01
CA GLU A 443 33.50 0.93 18.44
C GLU A 443 32.14 0.29 18.72
N LEU A 444 31.11 0.64 17.94
CA LEU A 444 29.77 0.06 18.07
C LEU A 444 29.78 -1.43 17.72
N GLU A 445 30.47 -1.81 16.64
CA GLU A 445 30.63 -3.21 16.24
C GLU A 445 31.29 -4.04 17.35
N SER A 446 32.37 -3.53 17.94
CA SER A 446 33.10 -4.20 19.03
C SER A 446 32.25 -4.30 20.31
N TRP A 447 31.47 -3.26 20.61
CA TRP A 447 30.54 -3.28 21.74
C TRP A 447 29.45 -4.34 21.56
N ILE A 448 28.84 -4.41 20.38
CA ILE A 448 27.73 -5.32 20.09
C ILE A 448 28.20 -6.77 20.03
N THR A 449 29.31 -7.04 19.35
CA THR A 449 29.89 -8.40 19.26
C THR A 449 30.41 -8.89 20.62
N GLY A 450 30.98 -7.99 21.43
CA GLY A 450 31.45 -8.32 22.78
C GLY A 450 30.36 -8.65 23.79
N ALA A 451 29.07 -8.45 23.45
CA ALA A 451 27.94 -8.88 24.29
C ALA A 451 27.75 -10.41 24.33
N GLY A 452 28.44 -11.16 23.45
CA GLY A 452 28.35 -12.61 23.37
C GLY A 452 26.92 -13.09 23.12
N SER A 453 26.54 -14.22 23.73
CA SER A 453 25.21 -14.82 23.57
C SER A 453 24.09 -14.09 24.30
N ALA A 454 24.40 -13.25 25.29
CA ALA A 454 23.40 -12.46 26.00
C ALA A 454 22.73 -11.45 25.05
N GLY A 455 23.52 -10.88 24.12
CA GLY A 455 23.06 -9.94 23.12
C GLY A 455 22.92 -8.51 23.64
N VAL A 456 22.36 -7.65 22.79
CA VAL A 456 22.28 -6.21 22.99
C VAL A 456 20.84 -5.72 23.07
N ILE A 457 20.61 -4.78 23.97
CA ILE A 457 19.40 -3.96 24.04
C ILE A 457 19.73 -2.60 23.44
N TYR A 458 18.92 -2.14 22.49
CA TYR A 458 19.02 -0.80 21.96
C TYR A 458 17.89 0.08 22.53
N PHE A 459 18.19 1.28 23.02
CA PHE A 459 17.20 2.19 23.62
C PHE A 459 17.24 3.57 22.95
N ASN A 460 16.13 3.98 22.33
CA ASN A 460 15.97 5.29 21.70
C ASN A 460 14.53 5.85 21.79
N MET A 461 14.41 7.05 22.38
CA MET A 461 13.15 7.79 22.58
C MET A 461 12.78 8.75 21.44
N GLY A 462 13.53 8.75 20.35
CA GLY A 462 13.25 9.55 19.15
C GLY A 462 13.90 10.93 19.18
N THR A 463 13.34 11.85 18.40
CA THR A 463 13.87 13.21 18.22
C THR A 463 12.98 14.31 18.78
N VAL A 464 11.69 14.03 18.98
CA VAL A 464 10.71 15.00 19.52
C VAL A 464 10.67 14.95 21.05
N VAL A 465 11.10 13.83 21.63
CA VAL A 465 11.30 13.70 23.08
C VAL A 465 12.76 13.34 23.32
N PRO A 466 13.65 14.34 23.44
CA PRO A 466 15.03 14.10 23.82
C PRO A 466 15.07 13.31 25.14
N ALA A 467 15.90 12.28 25.23
CA ALA A 467 15.93 11.44 26.43
C ALA A 467 16.42 12.24 27.65
N ILE A 468 17.18 13.32 27.45
CA ILE A 468 17.59 14.24 28.52
C ILE A 468 16.42 14.95 29.22
N THR A 469 15.26 15.11 28.55
CA THR A 469 14.08 15.72 29.19
C THR A 469 13.25 14.70 30.00
N MET A 470 13.68 13.42 30.02
CA MET A 470 13.06 12.38 30.83
C MET A 470 13.18 12.73 32.31
N PRO A 471 12.08 12.68 33.09
CA PRO A 471 12.14 12.86 34.53
C PRO A 471 13.15 11.91 35.18
N VAL A 472 13.94 12.44 36.12
CA VAL A 472 15.01 11.72 36.82
C VAL A 472 14.54 10.37 37.36
N GLN A 473 13.35 10.33 37.96
CA GLN A 473 12.76 9.09 38.50
C GLN A 473 12.69 7.96 37.47
N TYR A 474 12.36 8.26 36.21
CA TYR A 474 12.23 7.23 35.17
C TYR A 474 13.58 6.86 34.58
N ARG A 475 14.46 7.85 34.42
CA ARG A 475 15.84 7.61 33.99
C ARG A 475 16.54 6.63 34.93
N ASP A 476 16.42 6.86 36.24
CA ASP A 476 17.09 6.04 37.25
C ASP A 476 16.52 4.62 37.29
N LEU A 477 15.19 4.45 37.12
CA LEU A 477 14.57 3.13 36.97
C LEU A 477 15.15 2.32 35.80
N PHE A 478 15.39 2.95 34.64
CA PHE A 478 16.01 2.27 33.51
C PHE A 478 17.47 1.89 33.79
N ILE A 479 18.25 2.79 34.43
CA ILE A 479 19.64 2.51 34.79
C ILE A 479 19.72 1.29 35.73
N GLU A 480 18.91 1.26 36.79
CA GLU A 480 18.92 0.14 37.74
C GLU A 480 18.41 -1.17 37.12
N ALA A 481 17.39 -1.10 36.26
CA ALA A 481 16.94 -2.26 35.50
C ALA A 481 18.06 -2.80 34.58
N PHE A 482 18.80 -1.93 33.87
CA PHE A 482 19.91 -2.34 33.02
C PHE A 482 21.07 -2.95 33.80
N ARG A 483 21.37 -2.45 35.00
CA ARG A 483 22.41 -3.01 35.89
C ARG A 483 22.13 -4.47 36.27
N ARG A 484 20.85 -4.87 36.34
CA ARG A 484 20.41 -6.24 36.66
C ARG A 484 20.43 -7.20 35.46
N LEU A 485 20.58 -6.69 34.24
CA LEU A 485 20.47 -7.46 33.01
C LEU A 485 21.85 -7.91 32.51
N PRO A 486 21.98 -9.17 32.03
CA PRO A 486 23.25 -9.65 31.46
C PRO A 486 23.56 -9.08 30.07
N GLN A 487 22.60 -8.44 29.41
CA GLN A 487 22.77 -7.82 28.11
C GLN A 487 23.64 -6.57 28.20
N ARG A 488 24.37 -6.27 27.13
CA ARG A 488 24.88 -4.92 26.92
C ARG A 488 23.76 -4.02 26.42
N VAL A 489 23.81 -2.74 26.76
CA VAL A 489 22.82 -1.74 26.41
C VAL A 489 23.50 -0.63 25.62
N ILE A 490 22.84 -0.18 24.56
CA ILE A 490 23.19 1.04 23.83
C ILE A 490 22.02 2.00 24.00
N TRP A 491 22.24 3.14 24.63
CA TRP A 491 21.22 4.15 24.87
C TRP A 491 21.58 5.46 24.18
N LYS A 492 20.69 5.92 23.28
CA LYS A 492 20.72 7.29 22.78
C LYS A 492 20.26 8.26 23.89
N TYR A 493 21.17 9.06 24.42
CA TYR A 493 20.88 10.05 25.46
C TYR A 493 21.69 11.33 25.21
N GLU A 494 21.02 12.48 25.15
CA GLU A 494 21.62 13.78 24.83
C GLU A 494 22.24 14.49 26.04
N GLY A 495 23.05 13.77 26.82
CA GLY A 495 23.71 14.29 28.02
C GLY A 495 24.74 13.32 28.59
N GLU A 496 25.37 13.74 29.68
CA GLU A 496 26.26 12.89 30.48
C GLU A 496 25.50 12.34 31.68
N LEU A 497 25.75 11.07 32.01
CA LEU A 497 25.21 10.42 33.20
C LEU A 497 26.37 9.94 34.07
N GLU A 498 26.29 10.26 35.36
CA GLU A 498 27.19 9.72 36.38
C GLU A 498 26.67 8.35 36.86
N ASP A 499 27.56 7.50 37.38
CA ASP A 499 27.23 6.16 37.94
C ASP A 499 26.49 5.20 36.98
N VAL A 500 26.90 5.16 35.71
CA VAL A 500 26.38 4.21 34.73
C VAL A 500 27.01 2.82 34.88
N PRO A 501 26.26 1.72 34.76
CA PRO A 501 26.81 0.38 34.88
C PRO A 501 27.69 0.01 33.67
N ASP A 502 28.66 -0.88 33.86
CA ASP A 502 29.64 -1.29 32.84
C ASP A 502 29.02 -1.88 31.57
N ASN A 503 27.77 -2.36 31.65
CA ASN A 503 27.04 -2.89 30.50
C ASN A 503 26.26 -1.82 29.72
N LEU A 504 26.34 -0.54 30.07
CA LEU A 504 25.61 0.55 29.43
C LEU A 504 26.53 1.49 28.67
N MET A 505 26.33 1.59 27.35
CA MET A 505 26.96 2.60 26.49
C MET A 505 25.96 3.72 26.20
N ILE A 506 26.38 4.97 26.42
CA ILE A 506 25.58 6.17 26.17
C ILE A 506 26.20 7.00 25.04
N THR A 507 25.35 7.46 24.13
CA THR A 507 25.77 8.29 23.00
C THR A 507 24.66 9.28 22.60
N ASN A 508 25.03 10.44 22.07
CA ASN A 508 24.06 11.45 21.63
C ASN A 508 23.47 11.16 20.23
N TRP A 509 24.20 10.43 19.38
CA TRP A 509 23.81 10.10 18.02
C TRP A 509 24.18 8.67 17.67
N LEU A 510 23.25 7.95 17.04
CA LEU A 510 23.42 6.54 16.70
C LEU A 510 22.84 6.21 15.32
N PRO A 511 23.52 5.36 14.54
CA PRO A 511 23.01 4.84 13.28
C PRO A 511 21.94 3.76 13.53
N GLN A 512 20.73 4.18 13.92
CA GLN A 512 19.64 3.31 14.38
C GLN A 512 19.38 2.10 13.48
N GLN A 513 19.20 2.29 12.17
CA GLN A 513 18.92 1.17 11.25
C GLN A 513 20.07 0.17 11.16
N ASP A 514 21.32 0.65 11.28
CA ASP A 514 22.51 -0.19 11.19
C ASP A 514 22.66 -1.03 12.47
N ILE A 515 22.32 -0.47 13.63
CA ILE A 515 22.24 -1.20 14.90
C ILE A 515 21.12 -2.23 14.85
N LEU A 516 19.91 -1.83 14.43
CA LEU A 516 18.76 -2.72 14.35
C LEU A 516 18.96 -3.89 13.39
N ALA A 517 19.77 -3.70 12.34
CA ALA A 517 20.12 -4.74 11.37
C ALA A 517 21.08 -5.81 11.93
N HIS A 518 21.75 -5.54 13.05
CA HIS A 518 22.76 -6.45 13.60
C HIS A 518 22.10 -7.61 14.38
N ASP A 519 22.43 -8.86 14.05
CA ASP A 519 21.79 -10.07 14.60
C ASP A 519 21.90 -10.24 16.12
N ASN A 520 22.91 -9.62 16.73
CA ASN A 520 23.08 -9.63 18.19
C ASN A 520 22.19 -8.62 18.94
N VAL A 521 21.47 -7.73 18.26
CA VAL A 521 20.47 -6.86 18.89
C VAL A 521 19.18 -7.65 19.09
N LYS A 522 18.76 -7.78 20.35
CA LYS A 522 17.64 -8.64 20.75
C LYS A 522 16.35 -7.89 21.00
N VAL A 523 16.45 -6.67 21.55
CA VAL A 523 15.31 -5.83 21.89
C VAL A 523 15.60 -4.39 21.53
N PHE A 524 14.60 -3.73 20.97
CA PHE A 524 14.57 -2.29 20.79
C PHE A 524 13.55 -1.65 21.74
N ILE A 525 14.04 -0.92 22.74
CA ILE A 525 13.23 -0.08 23.62
C ILE A 525 12.98 1.25 22.90
N THR A 526 11.71 1.62 22.74
CA THR A 526 11.36 2.81 21.98
C THR A 526 10.04 3.43 22.41
N HIS A 527 9.93 4.75 22.24
CA HIS A 527 8.66 5.48 22.28
C HIS A 527 7.63 5.01 21.23
N CYS A 528 8.01 4.16 20.28
CA CYS A 528 7.12 3.59 19.26
C CYS A 528 6.54 4.62 18.26
N GLY A 529 7.31 5.66 17.95
CA GLY A 529 7.02 6.51 16.78
C GLY A 529 7.04 5.69 15.49
N LEU A 530 6.21 6.07 14.51
CA LEU A 530 5.95 5.24 13.32
C LEU A 530 7.22 4.80 12.57
N LEU A 531 8.18 5.71 12.37
CA LEU A 531 9.42 5.39 11.64
C LEU A 531 10.27 4.37 12.40
N SER A 532 10.45 4.55 13.71
CA SER A 532 11.18 3.59 14.55
C SER A 532 10.50 2.22 14.57
N MET A 533 9.16 2.21 14.62
CA MET A 533 8.38 0.97 14.51
C MET A 533 8.61 0.28 13.16
N GLN A 534 8.57 1.04 12.05
CA GLN A 534 8.82 0.53 10.70
C GLN A 534 10.24 -0.01 10.55
N GLU A 535 11.25 0.67 11.09
CA GLU A 535 12.65 0.21 11.05
C GLU A 535 12.84 -1.08 11.85
N ALA A 536 12.24 -1.17 13.03
CA ALA A 536 12.27 -2.38 13.85
C ALA A 536 11.61 -3.57 13.14
N ILE A 537 10.45 -3.35 12.51
CA ILE A 537 9.78 -4.39 11.71
C ILE A 537 10.63 -4.75 10.48
N TYR A 538 11.24 -3.77 9.82
CA TYR A 538 12.07 -4.01 8.63
C TYR A 538 13.24 -4.95 8.97
N HIS A 539 13.96 -4.64 10.06
CA HIS A 539 15.11 -5.41 10.55
C HIS A 539 14.74 -6.60 11.44
N ALA A 540 13.45 -6.84 11.65
CA ALA A 540 12.91 -7.94 12.45
C ALA A 540 13.41 -7.95 13.91
N THR A 541 13.49 -6.78 14.55
CA THR A 541 13.99 -6.61 15.93
C THR A 541 12.83 -6.36 16.89
N PRO A 542 12.52 -7.29 17.83
CA PRO A 542 11.42 -7.17 18.79
C PRO A 542 11.45 -5.87 19.60
N LEU A 543 10.27 -5.43 20.04
CA LEU A 543 10.08 -4.10 20.61
C LEU A 543 9.65 -4.14 22.08
N LEU A 544 10.21 -3.26 22.89
CA LEU A 544 9.60 -2.82 24.14
C LEU A 544 9.11 -1.38 23.95
N ALA A 545 7.80 -1.21 23.85
CA ALA A 545 7.19 0.08 23.58
C ALA A 545 6.89 0.85 24.88
N VAL A 546 7.36 2.08 24.96
CA VAL A 546 7.12 3.03 26.07
C VAL A 546 6.53 4.33 25.51
N PRO A 547 5.26 4.31 25.04
CA PRO A 547 4.65 5.42 24.30
C PRO A 547 4.47 6.66 25.19
N ILE A 548 4.55 7.85 24.59
CA ILE A 548 4.37 9.14 25.28
C ILE A 548 3.14 9.87 24.74
N PHE A 549 3.09 10.16 23.44
CA PHE A 549 2.03 11.00 22.85
C PHE A 549 1.83 10.74 21.36
N ALA A 550 0.90 11.47 20.73
CA ALA A 550 0.61 11.40 19.29
C ALA A 550 0.24 9.98 18.82
N ASP A 551 0.86 9.51 17.74
CA ASP A 551 0.62 8.20 17.12
C ASP A 551 1.16 7.01 17.92
N GLN A 552 1.99 7.28 18.94
CA GLN A 552 2.76 6.27 19.66
C GLN A 552 1.88 5.24 20.40
N PRO A 553 0.81 5.61 21.14
CA PRO A 553 -0.06 4.63 21.79
C PRO A 553 -0.78 3.71 20.80
N ARG A 554 -1.20 4.25 19.64
CA ARG A 554 -1.81 3.46 18.57
C ARG A 554 -0.80 2.45 18.00
N ASN A 555 0.43 2.88 17.76
CA ASN A 555 1.50 2.05 17.21
C ASN A 555 1.93 0.96 18.20
N SER A 556 2.09 1.30 19.49
CA SER A 556 2.46 0.31 20.53
C SER A 556 1.40 -0.77 20.66
N MET A 557 0.12 -0.41 20.57
CA MET A 557 -0.98 -1.37 20.54
C MET A 557 -0.95 -2.30 19.34
N PHE A 558 -0.52 -1.81 18.18
CA PHE A 558 -0.30 -2.68 17.02
C PHE A 558 0.80 -3.71 17.28
N ILE A 559 1.90 -3.30 17.92
CA ILE A 559 2.99 -4.20 18.32
C ILE A 559 2.51 -5.29 19.28
N ARG A 560 1.77 -4.91 20.34
CA ARG A 560 1.22 -5.86 21.31
C ARG A 560 0.23 -6.83 20.68
N ASN A 561 -0.73 -6.32 19.90
CA ASN A 561 -1.74 -7.16 19.23
C ASN A 561 -1.12 -8.10 18.18
N SER A 562 0.01 -7.71 17.59
CA SER A 562 0.76 -8.55 16.65
C SER A 562 1.76 -9.47 17.35
N GLU A 563 1.83 -9.42 18.69
CA GLU A 563 2.75 -10.22 19.51
C GLU A 563 4.21 -10.10 19.06
N MET A 564 4.64 -8.87 18.70
CA MET A 564 6.01 -8.55 18.28
C MET A 564 6.82 -7.84 19.38
N GLY A 565 6.17 -7.58 20.50
CA GLY A 565 6.74 -6.84 21.61
C GLY A 565 5.74 -6.62 22.74
N GLU A 566 6.18 -5.91 23.76
CA GLU A 566 5.38 -5.53 24.94
C GLU A 566 5.24 -4.01 25.06
N ILE A 567 4.34 -3.57 25.93
CA ILE A 567 4.09 -2.15 26.22
C ILE A 567 4.23 -1.94 27.72
N LEU A 568 5.00 -0.92 28.10
CA LEU A 568 5.03 -0.41 29.47
C LEU A 568 4.52 1.03 29.50
N LEU A 569 3.69 1.35 30.50
CA LEU A 569 3.14 2.69 30.71
C LEU A 569 3.93 3.41 31.79
N TRP A 570 4.21 4.70 31.57
CA TRP A 570 5.06 5.50 32.45
C TRP A 570 4.56 5.55 33.89
N GLU A 571 3.25 5.57 34.11
CA GLU A 571 2.61 5.65 35.43
C GLU A 571 2.81 4.38 36.26
N GLU A 572 3.09 3.25 35.60
CA GLU A 572 3.17 1.93 36.20
C GLU A 572 4.61 1.39 36.24
N LEU A 573 5.58 2.13 35.67
CA LEU A 573 6.95 1.67 35.53
C LEU A 573 7.59 1.35 36.89
N THR A 574 8.12 0.13 36.99
CA THR A 574 8.99 -0.32 38.07
C THR A 574 10.22 -1.01 37.46
N GLU A 575 11.30 -1.12 38.21
CA GLU A 575 12.51 -1.84 37.76
C GLU A 575 12.19 -3.29 37.37
N ASP A 576 11.40 -3.98 38.19
CA ASP A 576 11.01 -5.37 37.96
C ASP A 576 10.22 -5.51 36.66
N MET A 577 9.29 -4.60 36.38
CA MET A 577 8.54 -4.64 35.11
C MET A 577 9.43 -4.44 33.89
N ILE A 578 10.45 -3.59 33.97
CA ILE A 578 11.41 -3.38 32.87
C ILE A 578 12.24 -4.66 32.66
N VAL A 579 12.80 -5.21 33.73
CA VAL A 579 13.63 -6.43 33.69
C VAL A 579 12.81 -7.62 33.18
N ASP A 580 11.60 -7.81 33.69
CA ASP A 580 10.71 -8.92 33.33
C ASP A 580 10.26 -8.82 31.87
N ALA A 581 9.86 -7.64 31.40
CA ALA A 581 9.44 -7.43 30.02
C ALA A 581 10.60 -7.70 29.04
N ILE A 582 11.79 -7.18 29.31
CA ILE A 582 12.98 -7.42 28.46
C ILE A 582 13.33 -8.91 28.46
N THR A 583 13.34 -9.55 29.63
CA THR A 583 13.65 -10.98 29.77
C THR A 583 12.63 -11.84 29.03
N ASN A 584 11.34 -11.50 29.12
CA ASN A 584 10.29 -12.21 28.41
C ASN A 584 10.41 -12.02 26.89
N ILE A 585 10.66 -10.80 26.41
CA ILE A 585 10.84 -10.54 24.97
C ILE A 585 11.99 -11.36 24.39
N ILE A 586 13.11 -11.46 25.12
CA ILE A 586 14.31 -12.18 24.67
C ILE A 586 14.12 -13.70 24.73
N SER A 587 13.50 -14.21 25.80
CA SER A 587 13.38 -15.66 26.05
C SER A 587 12.18 -16.30 25.35
N ASN A 588 11.13 -15.55 25.05
CA ASN A 588 9.93 -16.04 24.39
C ASN A 588 10.07 -15.93 22.86
N PRO A 589 10.19 -17.06 22.13
CA PRO A 589 10.43 -17.05 20.69
C PRO A 589 9.31 -16.39 19.89
N LYS A 590 8.08 -16.32 20.43
CA LYS A 590 6.92 -15.75 19.71
C LYS A 590 7.20 -14.35 19.18
N TYR A 591 7.88 -13.52 19.98
CA TYR A 591 8.12 -12.11 19.62
C TYR A 591 9.05 -12.01 18.41
N LYS A 592 10.14 -12.77 18.41
CA LYS A 592 11.08 -12.83 17.28
C LYS A 592 10.44 -13.49 16.05
N GLU A 593 9.72 -14.59 16.23
CA GLU A 593 9.05 -15.29 15.12
C GLU A 593 8.01 -14.41 14.42
N ASN A 594 7.17 -13.74 15.20
CA ASN A 594 6.11 -12.87 14.67
C ASN A 594 6.68 -11.64 13.96
N ILE A 595 7.72 -11.00 14.51
CA ILE A 595 8.31 -9.84 13.85
C ILE A 595 9.11 -10.23 12.61
N VAL A 596 9.76 -11.40 12.58
CA VAL A 596 10.39 -11.95 11.36
C VAL A 596 9.34 -12.22 10.28
N LYS A 597 8.19 -12.80 10.65
CA LYS A 597 7.06 -13.01 9.73
C LYS A 597 6.55 -11.67 9.19
N LYS A 598 6.40 -10.66 10.06
CA LYS A 598 5.94 -9.33 9.68
C LYS A 598 6.93 -8.60 8.78
N SER A 599 8.23 -8.68 9.07
CA SER A 599 9.31 -8.15 8.25
C SER A 599 9.24 -8.65 6.81
N LYS A 600 9.03 -9.97 6.64
CA LYS A 600 8.88 -10.59 5.30
C LYS A 600 7.68 -9.99 4.57
N LEU A 601 6.52 -9.91 5.23
CA LEU A 601 5.30 -9.34 4.64
C LEU A 601 5.40 -7.86 4.28
N MET A 602 6.22 -7.08 4.99
CA MET A 602 6.43 -5.66 4.69
C MET A 602 7.41 -5.46 3.52
N ARG A 603 8.42 -6.32 3.40
CA ARG A 603 9.43 -6.25 2.33
C ARG A 603 8.97 -6.89 1.04
N ASP A 604 8.01 -7.81 1.10
CA ASP A 604 7.42 -8.49 -0.06
C ASP A 604 6.42 -7.58 -0.78
N GLN A 605 6.95 -6.67 -1.60
CA GLN A 605 6.18 -5.73 -2.41
C GLN A 605 6.60 -5.84 -3.88
N PRO A 606 5.65 -5.74 -4.83
CA PRO A 606 5.95 -5.86 -6.26
C PRO A 606 6.80 -4.71 -6.81
N VAL A 607 6.73 -3.54 -6.16
CA VAL A 607 7.49 -2.34 -6.51
C VAL A 607 8.03 -1.75 -5.21
N PRO A 608 9.30 -1.30 -5.14
CA PRO A 608 9.82 -0.59 -4.00
C PRO A 608 8.97 0.64 -3.65
N PRO A 609 8.68 0.92 -2.36
CA PRO A 609 7.82 2.04 -1.96
C PRO A 609 8.28 3.41 -2.51
N THR A 610 9.59 3.62 -2.61
CA THR A 610 10.19 4.85 -3.15
C THR A 610 9.93 5.01 -4.64
N GLU A 611 10.10 3.95 -5.42
CA GLU A 611 9.77 3.94 -6.85
C GLU A 611 8.26 4.12 -7.07
N LEU A 612 7.43 3.47 -6.26
CA LEU A 612 5.98 3.66 -6.31
C LEU A 612 5.60 5.13 -6.07
N ALA A 613 6.20 5.78 -5.06
CA ALA A 613 5.98 7.20 -4.79
C ALA A 613 6.43 8.10 -5.95
N VAL A 614 7.59 7.81 -6.56
CA VAL A 614 8.08 8.51 -7.76
C VAL A 614 7.10 8.37 -8.91
N PHE A 615 6.65 7.14 -9.21
CA PHE A 615 5.71 6.89 -10.29
C PHE A 615 4.43 7.73 -10.14
N TRP A 616 3.83 7.73 -8.95
CA TRP A 616 2.61 8.49 -8.69
C TRP A 616 2.84 10.00 -8.70
N THR A 617 4.02 10.45 -8.25
CA THR A 617 4.43 11.84 -8.35
C THR A 617 4.45 12.30 -9.82
N GLU A 618 5.15 11.58 -10.68
CA GLU A 618 5.20 11.90 -12.10
C GLU A 618 3.83 11.74 -12.77
N TYR A 619 3.03 10.76 -12.35
CA TYR A 619 1.67 10.56 -12.85
C TYR A 619 0.79 11.78 -12.61
N VAL A 620 0.80 12.33 -11.39
CA VAL A 620 0.04 13.54 -11.05
C VAL A 620 0.48 14.71 -11.93
N ILE A 621 1.79 14.85 -12.18
CA ILE A 621 2.32 15.91 -13.05
C ILE A 621 1.86 15.71 -14.50
N ARG A 622 2.08 14.53 -15.09
CA ARG A 622 1.70 14.19 -16.47
C ARG A 622 0.21 14.40 -16.73
N HIS A 623 -0.62 14.12 -15.73
CA HIS A 623 -2.07 14.23 -15.83
C HIS A 623 -2.63 15.51 -15.16
N LYS A 624 -1.80 16.54 -14.99
CA LYS A 624 -2.22 17.89 -14.54
C LYS A 624 -3.11 17.87 -13.30
N GLY A 625 -2.69 17.15 -12.26
CA GLY A 625 -3.45 16.96 -11.01
C GLY A 625 -4.30 15.69 -10.95
N ALA A 626 -4.28 14.87 -12.02
CA ALA A 626 -4.93 13.57 -12.08
C ALA A 626 -6.41 13.55 -11.59
N PRO A 627 -7.29 14.41 -12.16
CA PRO A 627 -8.69 14.53 -11.72
C PRO A 627 -9.47 13.21 -11.77
N GLN A 628 -9.09 12.28 -12.64
CA GLN A 628 -9.68 10.94 -12.75
C GLN A 628 -9.49 10.06 -11.52
N LEU A 629 -8.56 10.39 -10.61
CA LEU A 629 -8.37 9.65 -9.36
C LEU A 629 -9.34 10.13 -8.26
N ARG A 630 -9.98 11.29 -8.44
CA ARG A 630 -10.83 11.91 -7.41
C ARG A 630 -12.16 11.19 -7.30
N SER A 631 -12.54 10.85 -6.07
CA SER A 631 -13.87 10.31 -5.80
C SER A 631 -14.94 11.41 -5.95
N PRO A 632 -16.07 11.14 -6.63
CA PRO A 632 -17.22 12.05 -6.63
C PRO A 632 -17.72 12.38 -5.21
N ALA A 633 -17.49 11.48 -4.25
CA ALA A 633 -17.86 11.69 -2.85
C ALA A 633 -17.22 12.94 -2.22
N ALA A 634 -16.05 13.38 -2.71
CA ALA A 634 -15.40 14.59 -2.24
C ALA A 634 -16.18 15.88 -2.54
N GLN A 635 -17.14 15.82 -3.48
CA GLN A 635 -17.98 16.94 -3.89
C GLN A 635 -19.38 16.91 -3.27
N LEU A 636 -19.76 15.81 -2.62
CA LEU A 636 -21.08 15.66 -2.00
C LEU A 636 -21.17 16.45 -0.69
N SER A 637 -22.37 16.94 -0.37
CA SER A 637 -22.68 17.38 0.98
C SER A 637 -22.74 16.18 1.94
N TRP A 638 -22.58 16.43 3.24
CA TRP A 638 -22.71 15.37 4.25
C TRP A 638 -24.12 14.76 4.28
N VAL A 639 -25.14 15.49 3.81
CA VAL A 639 -26.52 15.01 3.69
C VAL A 639 -26.62 13.96 2.59
N GLU A 640 -26.10 14.26 1.40
CA GLU A 640 -26.08 13.34 0.25
C GLU A 640 -25.17 12.14 0.51
N PHE A 641 -23.97 12.37 1.07
CA PHE A 641 -23.01 11.32 1.38
C PHE A 641 -23.57 10.28 2.35
N LEU A 642 -24.33 10.71 3.37
CA LEU A 642 -24.99 9.84 4.34
C LEU A 642 -26.39 9.38 3.91
N MET A 643 -26.83 9.76 2.70
CA MET A 643 -28.17 9.47 2.15
C MET A 643 -29.32 9.92 3.06
N LEU A 644 -29.13 10.99 3.84
CA LEU A 644 -30.11 11.44 4.83
C LEU A 644 -31.39 11.98 4.16
N ASP A 645 -31.25 12.58 3.00
CA ASP A 645 -32.35 12.96 2.11
C ASP A 645 -33.21 11.76 1.68
N VAL A 646 -32.58 10.67 1.24
CA VAL A 646 -33.25 9.42 0.86
C VAL A 646 -33.91 8.77 2.07
N ILE A 647 -33.19 8.65 3.19
CA ILE A 647 -33.72 8.07 4.43
C ILE A 647 -34.93 8.87 4.91
N PHE A 648 -34.87 10.20 4.85
CA PHE A 648 -35.97 11.08 5.20
C PHE A 648 -37.20 10.84 4.31
N LEU A 649 -37.02 10.74 2.99
CA LEU A 649 -38.10 10.43 2.04
C LEU A 649 -38.73 9.05 2.30
N LEU A 650 -37.94 8.04 2.66
CA LEU A 650 -38.44 6.71 3.03
C LEU A 650 -39.29 6.77 4.30
N HIS A 651 -38.84 7.49 5.33
CA HIS A 651 -39.61 7.66 6.58
C HIS A 651 -40.91 8.42 6.34
N LEU A 652 -40.89 9.47 5.51
CA LEU A 652 -42.11 10.18 5.10
C LEU A 652 -43.09 9.23 4.39
N THR A 653 -42.59 8.39 3.46
CA THR A 653 -43.41 7.42 2.74
C THR A 653 -44.09 6.43 3.69
N VAL A 654 -43.33 5.85 4.64
CA VAL A 654 -43.88 4.96 5.67
C VAL A 654 -44.91 5.67 6.55
N PHE A 655 -44.64 6.92 6.95
CA PHE A 655 -45.56 7.73 7.73
C PHE A 655 -46.89 8.00 6.99
N PHE A 656 -46.83 8.37 5.71
CA PHE A 656 -48.02 8.56 4.88
C PHE A 656 -48.80 7.26 4.69
N LEU A 657 -48.13 6.14 4.41
CA LEU A 657 -48.78 4.82 4.29
C LEU A 657 -49.47 4.39 5.60
N TYR A 658 -48.82 4.61 6.74
CA TYR A 658 -49.42 4.39 8.05
C TYR A 658 -50.68 5.25 8.25
N PHE A 659 -50.62 6.54 7.92
CA PHE A 659 -51.75 7.46 8.07
C PHE A 659 -52.92 7.08 7.14
N ILE A 660 -52.63 6.75 5.87
CA ILE A 660 -53.63 6.27 4.90
C ILE A 660 -54.28 4.98 5.40
N THR A 661 -53.48 3.99 5.82
CA THR A 661 -53.98 2.73 6.35
C THR A 661 -54.86 2.96 7.58
N ARG A 662 -54.44 3.82 8.51
CA ARG A 662 -55.25 4.19 9.68
C ARG A 662 -56.57 4.86 9.30
N ARG A 663 -56.57 5.73 8.27
CA ARG A 663 -57.79 6.37 7.75
C ARG A 663 -58.72 5.36 7.10
N ILE A 664 -58.19 4.46 6.26
CA ILE A 664 -58.95 3.37 5.62
C ILE A 664 -59.57 2.48 6.69
N LEU A 665 -58.78 2.02 7.67
CA LEU A 665 -59.26 1.18 8.77
C LEU A 665 -60.34 1.88 9.61
N ARG A 666 -60.23 3.18 9.88
CA ARG A 666 -61.31 3.95 10.53
C ARG A 666 -62.57 4.01 9.69
N VAL A 667 -62.47 4.21 8.38
CA VAL A 667 -63.63 4.23 7.47
C VAL A 667 -64.29 2.87 7.41
N ILE A 668 -63.50 1.79 7.30
CA ILE A 668 -63.99 0.41 7.33
C ILE A 668 -64.68 0.13 8.67
N TYR A 669 -64.03 0.46 9.80
CA TYR A 669 -64.61 0.30 11.14
C TYR A 669 -65.91 1.08 11.29
N ALA A 670 -65.95 2.35 10.88
CA ALA A 670 -67.16 3.16 10.92
C ALA A 670 -68.28 2.53 10.07
N LYS A 671 -68.00 2.04 8.86
CA LYS A 671 -69.01 1.38 8.01
C LYS A 671 -69.52 0.06 8.61
N ILE A 672 -68.63 -0.77 9.16
CA ILE A 672 -69.01 -2.07 9.74
C ILE A 672 -69.81 -1.88 11.04
N PHE A 673 -69.40 -0.95 11.90
CA PHE A 673 -69.97 -0.81 13.24
C PHE A 673 -71.07 0.27 13.38
N SER A 674 -71.10 1.30 12.52
CA SER A 674 -72.21 2.28 12.48
C SER A 674 -73.52 1.70 11.91
N SER A 675 -73.47 0.52 11.29
CA SER A 675 -74.66 -0.20 10.81
C SER A 675 -75.48 -0.85 11.94
N LYS A 676 -74.92 -1.01 13.15
CA LYS A 676 -75.62 -1.68 14.26
C LYS A 676 -76.61 -0.78 15.02
N ASP A 677 -76.48 0.54 14.93
CA ASP A 677 -77.39 1.46 15.65
C ASP A 677 -78.70 1.76 14.89
N ILE A 678 -78.80 1.44 13.60
CA ILE A 678 -80.03 1.67 12.82
C ILE A 678 -81.09 0.57 13.06
N LYS A 679 -80.70 -0.61 13.55
CA LYS A 679 -81.66 -1.70 13.87
C LYS A 679 -82.32 -1.61 15.24
N LYS A 680 -81.88 -0.71 16.13
CA LYS A 680 -82.48 -0.53 17.49
C LYS A 680 -83.57 0.55 17.58
N LYS A 681 -83.96 1.18 16.47
CA LYS A 681 -85.00 2.24 16.41
C LYS A 681 -86.29 1.82 15.68
N LYS A 682 -86.46 0.52 15.40
CA LYS A 682 -87.70 -0.09 14.91
C LYS A 682 -88.04 -1.30 15.79
N GLU A 683 -88.42 -1.02 17.04
CA GLU A 683 -89.34 -1.83 17.83
C GLU A 683 -90.37 -0.90 18.45
#